data_AF-A0A5D9CK54-F1
#
_entry.id   AF-A0A5D9CK54-F1
#
_cell.length_a   1.000
_cell.length_b   1.000
_cell.length_c   1.000
_cell.angle_alpha   90.00
_cell.angle_beta   90.00
_cell.angle_gamma   90.00
#
_symmetry.space_group_name_H-M   'P 1'
#
loop_
_entity.id
_entity.type
_entity.pdbx_description
1 polymer ?
#
loop_
_entity_poly.entity_id
_entity_poly.type
_entity_poly.pdbx_seq_one_letter_code
_entity_poly.pdbx_strand_id
1 'polypeptide(L)'
;MTADEIIAEALIPGTHSVFVLGSFERRVTVYAQQVRALNLVDAILSRGLLQDAGSVAIVGGGAAGITAAVALARAAPNLKTLDLFERRSNVLDLQHHSSRYLHPHFYDWPNAGSDNPDAGLPLMNWTAGSAGEVAAALRAQFDEARRSSILSFQPDLGVTGLRPSTTSTVRVFVPGTSALGKIYDIVILAIGFGLEAFLNGDTPSYWLPSQMSAALLTDQQDPLVFVSGNGDGGLVDFLMAAFNAMEHRAICELILGLDLGPARVALELIEQEAWAVGGGELDLLDLYRERVLPLVPQAVWQTIINNLRPHARIQLHTNEAHLLRRTTALHNRLAVFLVIEADHSIGRHLVEITTDTPFSGAVPVSGEITLEGSAPFTPYRRFLRLGPDSQPNLAPFDAILSNFPNRTRVSATRPESPQLTPAARARFEAAAAAAAGAPAPPLAAAPAVAGDTNHLLLRGNAGIVEWLGEISPSEAERYWVNGRPLVVHTELSAADAGPLVAALARIGAHVSNFVIHARDAHGWRGAMNKLCAARELPGPDLAAPCVVHDWADPPQLDTHASVASFLLAETVHAALDDEMLRQLRGALHDILGPAAVEMGWPIDATLKTRLWAQWEIWHGALVADATTRRRFLLLLATEQDYANLRDELLVRVGPKILRPFLTKPALFGLTFAVCSGHALAPSGGPPGNVAAQGITGHACGVGWIGGRDLGASRVMRQTWSTGVVLLAQLKDAFQLIEGERRFDRTAGDPPKVGTTALAEEPLVIGADEIFLTALEAGEESVRDYLQSIFTSRSEAARAGLEEVAHG
;
A
#
# COMPACT_ATOMS: atom_id res chain seq x y z
N MET A 1 -20.20 -20.98 3.06
CA MET A 1 -20.31 -19.62 3.59
C MET A 1 -20.86 -18.70 2.51
N THR A 2 -21.76 -17.79 2.89
CA THR A 2 -22.26 -16.70 2.04
C THR A 2 -21.27 -15.53 2.05
N ALA A 3 -21.42 -14.59 1.11
CA ALA A 3 -20.61 -13.37 1.09
C ALA A 3 -20.77 -12.53 2.39
N ASP A 4 -21.96 -12.50 2.99
CA ASP A 4 -22.21 -11.77 4.24
C ASP A 4 -21.47 -12.39 5.42
N GLU A 5 -21.44 -13.73 5.50
CA GLU A 5 -20.69 -14.44 6.53
C GLU A 5 -19.18 -14.19 6.40
N ILE A 6 -18.65 -14.25 5.17
CA ILE A 6 -17.23 -13.98 4.91
C ILE A 6 -16.86 -12.54 5.32
N ILE A 7 -17.69 -11.55 4.96
CA ILE A 7 -17.49 -10.15 5.36
C ILE A 7 -17.56 -10.01 6.88
N ALA A 8 -18.56 -10.60 7.53
CA ALA A 8 -18.74 -10.50 8.98
C ALA A 8 -17.57 -11.13 9.76
N GLU A 9 -16.97 -12.21 9.25
CA GLU A 9 -15.80 -12.84 9.88
C GLU A 9 -14.49 -12.08 9.66
N ALA A 10 -14.37 -11.32 8.56
CA ALA A 10 -13.16 -10.60 8.20
C ALA A 10 -13.18 -9.13 8.66
N LEU A 11 -14.33 -8.47 8.68
CA LEU A 11 -14.45 -7.04 8.98
C LEU A 11 -14.11 -6.76 10.45
N ILE A 12 -13.26 -5.76 10.70
CA ILE A 12 -12.97 -5.30 12.06
C ILE A 12 -14.20 -4.57 12.62
N PRO A 13 -14.73 -4.97 13.79
CA PRO A 13 -15.86 -4.30 14.42
C PRO A 13 -15.63 -2.80 14.60
N GLY A 14 -16.66 -2.00 14.30
CA GLY A 14 -16.58 -0.54 14.35
C GLY A 14 -15.88 0.10 13.14
N THR A 15 -15.44 -0.70 12.17
CA THR A 15 -14.97 -0.22 10.87
C THR A 15 -15.91 -0.67 9.76
N HIS A 16 -15.90 0.03 8.62
CA HIS A 16 -16.67 -0.33 7.43
C HIS A 16 -15.79 -0.88 6.28
N SER A 17 -14.47 -0.83 6.47
CA SER A 17 -13.51 -0.91 5.37
C SER A 17 -12.19 -1.58 5.71
N VAL A 18 -12.01 -2.09 6.95
CA VAL A 18 -10.79 -2.80 7.34
C VAL A 18 -11.09 -4.27 7.54
N PHE A 19 -10.46 -5.12 6.75
CA PHE A 19 -10.65 -6.56 6.76
C PHE A 19 -9.39 -7.29 7.20
N VAL A 20 -9.51 -8.26 8.09
CA VAL A 20 -8.45 -9.19 8.46
C VAL A 20 -8.50 -10.41 7.56
N LEU A 21 -7.36 -10.75 6.96
CA LEU A 21 -7.22 -11.88 6.07
C LEU A 21 -6.21 -12.89 6.66
N GLY A 22 -6.74 -13.93 7.31
CA GLY A 22 -5.97 -15.13 7.67
C GLY A 22 -5.09 -15.05 8.93
N SER A 23 -4.98 -13.89 9.59
CA SER A 23 -4.07 -13.70 10.74
C SER A 23 -4.45 -14.46 12.02
N PHE A 24 -5.71 -14.89 12.17
CA PHE A 24 -6.21 -15.60 13.36
C PHE A 24 -6.80 -16.98 13.02
N GLU A 25 -6.46 -17.48 11.85
CA GLU A 25 -6.97 -18.75 11.34
C GLU A 25 -6.16 -19.94 11.86
N ARG A 26 -6.82 -21.09 12.01
CA ARG A 26 -6.15 -22.33 12.46
C ARG A 26 -5.50 -23.09 11.32
N ARG A 27 -6.22 -23.24 10.20
CA ARG A 27 -5.66 -23.86 8.98
C ARG A 27 -4.92 -22.79 8.18
N VAL A 28 -3.60 -22.75 8.34
CA VAL A 28 -2.71 -21.72 7.79
C VAL A 28 -1.88 -22.19 6.59
N THR A 29 -2.28 -23.25 5.90
CA THR A 29 -1.60 -23.69 4.66
C THR A 29 -1.66 -22.61 3.58
N VAL A 30 -0.70 -22.63 2.63
CA VAL A 30 -0.69 -21.68 1.49
C VAL A 30 -2.03 -21.74 0.75
N TYR A 31 -2.51 -22.95 0.41
CA TYR A 31 -3.80 -23.14 -0.25
C TYR A 31 -4.96 -22.50 0.54
N ALA A 32 -5.07 -22.78 1.85
CA ALA A 32 -6.14 -22.25 2.68
C ALA A 32 -6.10 -20.71 2.78
N GLN A 33 -4.91 -20.11 2.78
CA GLN A 33 -4.74 -18.66 2.75
C GLN A 33 -5.23 -18.06 1.42
N GLN A 34 -4.91 -18.69 0.29
CA GLN A 34 -5.33 -18.24 -1.03
C GLN A 34 -6.84 -18.34 -1.23
N VAL A 35 -7.45 -19.46 -0.82
CA VAL A 35 -8.91 -19.64 -0.91
C VAL A 35 -9.65 -18.57 -0.12
N ARG A 36 -9.21 -18.26 1.11
CA ARG A 36 -9.78 -17.16 1.90
C ARG A 36 -9.61 -15.81 1.22
N ALA A 37 -8.46 -15.55 0.60
CA ALA A 37 -8.21 -14.32 -0.12
C ALA A 37 -9.18 -14.15 -1.31
N LEU A 38 -9.36 -15.19 -2.12
CA LEU A 38 -10.29 -15.19 -3.25
C LEU A 38 -11.74 -15.01 -2.77
N ASN A 39 -12.15 -15.77 -1.76
CA ASN A 39 -13.49 -15.67 -1.19
C ASN A 39 -13.78 -14.27 -0.62
N LEU A 40 -12.82 -13.65 0.07
CA LEU A 40 -12.96 -12.31 0.63
C LEU A 40 -13.07 -11.25 -0.46
N VAL A 41 -12.20 -11.28 -1.47
CA VAL A 41 -12.27 -10.35 -2.61
C VAL A 41 -13.59 -10.51 -3.35
N ASP A 42 -14.03 -11.76 -3.57
CA ASP A 42 -15.34 -12.00 -4.17
C ASP A 42 -16.48 -11.39 -3.34
N ALA A 43 -16.46 -11.59 -2.03
CA ALA A 43 -17.48 -11.04 -1.14
C ALA A 43 -17.51 -9.50 -1.17
N ILE A 44 -16.34 -8.85 -1.10
CA ILE A 44 -16.19 -7.37 -1.16
C ILE A 44 -16.82 -6.82 -2.45
N LEU A 45 -16.46 -7.40 -3.60
CA LEU A 45 -16.95 -6.95 -4.91
C LEU A 45 -18.44 -7.26 -5.09
N SER A 46 -18.90 -8.44 -4.68
CA SER A 46 -20.31 -8.85 -4.80
C SER A 46 -21.26 -8.00 -3.95
N ARG A 47 -20.75 -7.38 -2.89
CA ARG A 47 -21.52 -6.48 -2.02
C ARG A 47 -21.33 -5.00 -2.33
N GLY A 48 -20.56 -4.66 -3.37
CA GLY A 48 -20.32 -3.28 -3.76
C GLY A 48 -19.65 -2.45 -2.64
N LEU A 49 -18.88 -3.11 -1.76
CA LEU A 49 -18.13 -2.42 -0.70
C LEU A 49 -16.96 -1.62 -1.27
N LEU A 50 -16.51 -1.99 -2.47
CA LEU A 50 -15.49 -1.28 -3.23
C LEU A 50 -16.15 -0.57 -4.41
N GLN A 51 -15.93 0.74 -4.51
CA GLN A 51 -16.37 1.52 -5.65
C GLN A 51 -15.52 1.20 -6.89
N ASP A 52 -16.09 1.35 -8.09
CA ASP A 52 -15.40 1.02 -9.35
C ASP A 52 -14.06 1.77 -9.52
N ALA A 53 -14.00 3.04 -9.11
CA ALA A 53 -12.78 3.86 -9.09
C ALA A 53 -12.16 3.98 -7.68
N GLY A 54 -12.36 2.97 -6.85
CA GLY A 54 -11.90 2.93 -5.47
C GLY A 54 -10.39 2.73 -5.33
N SER A 55 -9.92 2.87 -4.09
CA SER A 55 -8.53 2.78 -3.67
C SER A 55 -8.39 1.66 -2.63
N VAL A 56 -7.51 0.68 -2.88
CA VAL A 56 -7.31 -0.45 -1.95
C VAL A 56 -5.86 -0.53 -1.49
N ALA A 57 -5.67 -0.75 -0.19
CA ALA A 57 -4.39 -1.13 0.39
C ALA A 57 -4.41 -2.56 0.92
N ILE A 58 -3.35 -3.30 0.65
CA ILE A 58 -3.13 -4.65 1.17
C ILE A 58 -1.84 -4.63 1.99
N VAL A 59 -1.93 -5.06 3.24
CA VAL A 59 -0.79 -5.03 4.17
C VAL A 59 -0.28 -6.45 4.39
N GLY A 60 0.85 -6.78 3.80
CA GLY A 60 1.52 -8.09 3.86
C GLY A 60 1.65 -8.77 2.50
N GLY A 61 2.88 -9.10 2.11
CA GLY A 61 3.26 -9.78 0.87
C GLY A 61 3.37 -11.31 0.99
N GLY A 62 2.63 -11.91 1.92
CA GLY A 62 2.47 -13.37 2.03
C GLY A 62 1.47 -13.93 1.01
N ALA A 63 1.25 -15.25 1.03
CA ALA A 63 0.38 -15.95 0.08
C ALA A 63 -1.05 -15.38 0.01
N ALA A 64 -1.63 -15.02 1.15
CA ALA A 64 -2.95 -14.40 1.21
C ALA A 64 -2.97 -13.02 0.54
N GLY A 65 -2.01 -12.15 0.88
CA GLY A 65 -1.96 -10.77 0.42
C GLY A 65 -1.68 -10.65 -1.08
N ILE A 66 -0.70 -11.40 -1.61
CA ILE A 66 -0.45 -11.40 -3.06
C ILE A 66 -1.63 -11.96 -3.85
N THR A 67 -2.37 -12.92 -3.28
CA THR A 67 -3.55 -13.49 -3.94
C THR A 67 -4.70 -12.51 -3.97
N ALA A 68 -4.95 -11.80 -2.86
CA ALA A 68 -5.93 -10.72 -2.83
C ALA A 68 -5.57 -9.59 -3.82
N ALA A 69 -4.28 -9.23 -3.91
CA ALA A 69 -3.79 -8.23 -4.85
C ALA A 69 -4.04 -8.62 -6.30
N VAL A 70 -3.65 -9.84 -6.69
CA VAL A 70 -3.88 -10.32 -8.06
C VAL A 70 -5.37 -10.48 -8.36
N ALA A 71 -6.16 -10.95 -7.41
CA ALA A 71 -7.61 -11.07 -7.57
C ALA A 71 -8.28 -9.71 -7.82
N LEU A 72 -7.95 -8.69 -7.04
CA LEU A 72 -8.46 -7.32 -7.22
C LEU A 72 -7.97 -6.71 -8.54
N ALA A 73 -6.69 -6.84 -8.85
CA ALA A 73 -6.10 -6.33 -10.08
C ALA A 73 -6.79 -6.88 -11.35
N ARG A 74 -7.24 -8.14 -11.31
CA ARG A 74 -7.90 -8.81 -12.43
C ARG A 74 -9.42 -8.59 -12.45
N ALA A 75 -10.07 -8.58 -11.30
CA ALA A 75 -11.53 -8.50 -11.19
C ALA A 75 -12.07 -7.06 -11.08
N ALA A 76 -11.23 -6.09 -10.73
CA ALA A 76 -11.57 -4.67 -10.62
C ALA A 76 -10.55 -3.79 -11.36
N PRO A 77 -10.50 -3.84 -12.71
CA PRO A 77 -9.49 -3.13 -13.50
C PRO A 77 -9.62 -1.59 -13.45
N ASN A 78 -10.76 -1.07 -13.01
CA ASN A 78 -11.04 0.37 -12.95
C ASN A 78 -10.57 1.04 -11.66
N LEU A 79 -9.98 0.30 -10.73
CA LEU A 79 -9.48 0.85 -9.47
C LEU A 79 -8.53 2.01 -9.73
N LYS A 80 -8.65 3.05 -8.90
CA LYS A 80 -7.78 4.22 -8.97
C LYS A 80 -6.41 3.93 -8.37
N THR A 81 -6.36 3.14 -7.29
CA THR A 81 -5.11 2.69 -6.67
C THR A 81 -5.26 1.29 -6.08
N LEU A 82 -4.19 0.50 -6.18
CA LEU A 82 -4.08 -0.80 -5.53
C LEU A 82 -2.64 -0.98 -5.06
N ASP A 83 -2.39 -0.72 -3.78
CA ASP A 83 -1.05 -0.80 -3.18
C ASP A 83 -0.92 -2.05 -2.31
N LEU A 84 0.12 -2.86 -2.53
CA LEU A 84 0.55 -3.91 -1.61
C LEU A 84 1.80 -3.46 -0.85
N PHE A 85 1.69 -3.38 0.48
CA PHE A 85 2.78 -3.04 1.40
C PHE A 85 3.43 -4.29 1.96
N GLU A 86 4.76 -4.37 1.88
CA GLU A 86 5.56 -5.44 2.49
C GLU A 86 6.76 -4.83 3.22
N ARG A 87 7.05 -5.36 4.41
CA ARG A 87 8.18 -4.88 5.23
C ARG A 87 9.53 -5.40 4.74
N ARG A 88 9.53 -6.48 3.96
CA ARG A 88 10.71 -7.05 3.30
C ARG A 88 10.83 -6.54 1.86
N SER A 89 11.97 -6.79 1.24
CA SER A 89 12.25 -6.32 -0.12
C SER A 89 11.49 -7.10 -1.20
N ASN A 90 10.95 -8.29 -0.87
CA ASN A 90 10.22 -9.16 -1.79
C ASN A 90 8.97 -9.79 -1.15
N VAL A 91 8.03 -10.21 -1.99
CA VAL A 91 6.90 -11.06 -1.60
C VAL A 91 7.33 -12.51 -1.42
N LEU A 92 6.64 -13.26 -0.55
CA LEU A 92 6.91 -14.68 -0.23
C LEU A 92 8.36 -14.97 0.18
N ASP A 93 9.05 -13.98 0.75
CA ASP A 93 10.49 -14.04 1.02
C ASP A 93 10.88 -15.19 1.96
N LEU A 94 10.01 -15.52 2.92
CA LEU A 94 10.22 -16.64 3.85
C LEU A 94 10.33 -17.98 3.12
N GLN A 95 9.53 -18.20 2.08
CA GLN A 95 9.46 -19.48 1.38
C GLN A 95 10.53 -19.61 0.28
N HIS A 96 11.16 -18.52 -0.15
CA HIS A 96 11.95 -18.46 -1.40
C HIS A 96 13.05 -19.52 -1.53
N HIS A 97 13.73 -19.88 -0.44
CA HIS A 97 14.81 -20.87 -0.42
C HIS A 97 14.47 -22.15 0.37
N SER A 98 13.19 -22.38 0.63
CA SER A 98 12.76 -23.45 1.51
C SER A 98 12.56 -24.77 0.76
N SER A 99 13.15 -25.87 1.26
CA SER A 99 12.89 -27.24 0.77
C SER A 99 11.65 -27.89 1.40
N ARG A 100 10.92 -27.18 2.28
CA ARG A 100 9.72 -27.71 2.92
C ARG A 100 8.68 -28.04 1.85
N TYR A 101 8.18 -29.26 1.86
CA TYR A 101 7.14 -29.67 0.95
C TYR A 101 5.82 -28.95 1.23
N LEU A 102 5.26 -28.32 0.20
CA LEU A 102 3.92 -27.76 0.20
C LEU A 102 3.04 -28.58 -0.74
N HIS A 103 1.88 -28.98 -0.22
CA HIS A 103 0.87 -29.69 -0.99
C HIS A 103 -0.50 -29.10 -0.65
N PRO A 104 -1.34 -28.78 -1.65
CA PRO A 104 -2.57 -28.02 -1.43
C PRO A 104 -3.60 -28.77 -0.58
N HIS A 105 -3.76 -30.08 -0.84
CA HIS A 105 -4.83 -30.90 -0.25
C HIS A 105 -4.33 -31.93 0.78
N PHE A 106 -3.04 -31.94 1.11
CA PHE A 106 -2.45 -33.03 1.90
C PHE A 106 -2.90 -33.02 3.36
N TYR A 107 -3.25 -31.85 3.88
CA TYR A 107 -3.81 -31.68 5.22
C TYR A 107 -5.23 -32.24 5.37
N ASP A 108 -5.88 -32.61 4.26
CA ASP A 108 -7.21 -33.24 4.24
C ASP A 108 -7.14 -34.77 4.13
N TRP A 109 -5.93 -35.35 4.05
CA TRP A 109 -5.75 -36.79 4.14
C TRP A 109 -6.42 -37.32 5.42
N PRO A 110 -7.22 -38.41 5.34
CA PRO A 110 -7.25 -39.41 4.27
C PRO A 110 -8.38 -39.21 3.25
N ASN A 111 -9.03 -38.05 3.18
CA ASN A 111 -10.15 -37.81 2.27
C ASN A 111 -9.72 -38.00 0.80
N ALA A 112 -10.67 -38.43 -0.05
CA ALA A 112 -10.43 -38.57 -1.48
C ALA A 112 -9.99 -37.23 -2.11
N GLY A 113 -8.99 -37.26 -3.00
CA GLY A 113 -8.41 -36.08 -3.64
C GLY A 113 -7.34 -35.36 -2.81
N SER A 114 -7.04 -35.83 -1.60
CA SER A 114 -5.94 -35.29 -0.76
C SER A 114 -4.54 -35.49 -1.37
N ASP A 115 -4.43 -36.37 -2.37
CA ASP A 115 -3.24 -36.68 -3.17
C ASP A 115 -3.14 -35.86 -4.47
N ASN A 116 -4.14 -35.03 -4.79
CA ASN A 116 -4.09 -34.20 -5.98
C ASN A 116 -3.00 -33.12 -5.84
N PRO A 117 -1.96 -33.13 -6.69
CA PRO A 117 -0.88 -32.16 -6.56
C PRO A 117 -1.29 -30.76 -7.02
N ASP A 118 -2.35 -30.61 -7.82
CA ASP A 118 -2.81 -29.31 -8.32
C ASP A 118 -3.71 -28.60 -7.29
N ALA A 119 -3.40 -27.35 -6.99
CA ALA A 119 -4.24 -26.52 -6.13
C ALA A 119 -5.62 -26.25 -6.76
N GLY A 120 -5.76 -26.29 -8.09
CA GLY A 120 -7.03 -26.14 -8.79
C GLY A 120 -7.69 -24.77 -8.61
N LEU A 121 -6.88 -23.74 -8.36
CA LEU A 121 -7.33 -22.35 -8.18
C LEU A 121 -7.43 -21.63 -9.54
N PRO A 122 -8.44 -20.79 -9.76
CA PRO A 122 -8.60 -20.07 -11.02
C PRO A 122 -7.59 -18.94 -11.25
N LEU A 123 -7.01 -18.43 -10.16
CA LEU A 123 -5.93 -17.45 -10.14
C LEU A 123 -4.90 -17.91 -9.11
N MET A 124 -3.63 -17.54 -9.31
CA MET A 124 -2.54 -17.88 -8.39
C MET A 124 -2.43 -19.40 -8.18
N ASN A 125 -2.61 -20.18 -9.24
CA ASN A 125 -2.56 -21.64 -9.17
C ASN A 125 -1.11 -22.13 -9.04
N TRP A 126 -0.94 -23.33 -8.48
CA TRP A 126 0.37 -23.97 -8.31
C TRP A 126 0.21 -25.46 -8.10
N THR A 127 1.29 -26.21 -8.30
CA THR A 127 1.37 -27.65 -8.08
C THR A 127 2.29 -27.97 -6.91
N ALA A 128 1.99 -29.05 -6.18
CA ALA A 128 2.75 -29.50 -5.04
C ALA A 128 4.25 -29.62 -5.34
N GLY A 129 5.08 -29.13 -4.43
CA GLY A 129 6.52 -28.98 -4.63
C GLY A 129 7.20 -28.43 -3.38
N SER A 130 8.49 -28.13 -3.46
CA SER A 130 9.16 -27.38 -2.40
C SER A 130 8.55 -25.99 -2.26
N ALA A 131 8.60 -25.44 -1.04
CA ALA A 131 8.12 -24.11 -0.75
C ALA A 131 8.79 -23.05 -1.62
N GLY A 132 10.07 -23.22 -1.96
CA GLY A 132 10.79 -22.37 -2.91
C GLY A 132 10.22 -22.41 -4.33
N GLU A 133 9.93 -23.60 -4.86
CA GLU A 133 9.31 -23.76 -6.19
C GLU A 133 7.91 -23.14 -6.24
N VAL A 134 7.09 -23.42 -5.22
CA VAL A 134 5.74 -22.86 -5.10
C VAL A 134 5.79 -21.33 -4.98
N ALA A 135 6.70 -20.80 -4.16
CA ALA A 135 6.88 -19.36 -4.03
C ALA A 135 7.33 -18.70 -5.33
N ALA A 136 8.23 -19.34 -6.09
CA ALA A 136 8.67 -18.86 -7.39
C ALA A 136 7.51 -18.82 -8.40
N ALA A 137 6.68 -19.87 -8.46
CA ALA A 137 5.51 -19.94 -9.34
C ALA A 137 4.46 -18.86 -9.01
N LEU A 138 4.18 -18.64 -7.72
CA LEU A 138 3.25 -17.62 -7.27
C LEU A 138 3.79 -16.21 -7.49
N ARG A 139 5.09 -15.98 -7.24
CA ARG A 139 5.74 -14.69 -7.48
C ARG A 139 5.73 -14.32 -8.96
N ALA A 140 5.98 -15.28 -9.86
CA ALA A 140 5.89 -15.04 -11.30
C ALA A 140 4.50 -14.55 -11.74
N GLN A 141 3.43 -15.14 -11.19
CA GLN A 141 2.06 -14.71 -11.45
C GLN A 141 1.75 -13.32 -10.87
N PHE A 142 2.27 -13.01 -9.68
CA PHE A 142 2.17 -11.68 -9.07
C PHE A 142 2.88 -10.62 -9.89
N ASP A 143 4.13 -10.87 -10.32
CA ASP A 143 4.91 -9.94 -11.14
C ASP A 143 4.25 -9.71 -12.51
N GLU A 144 3.63 -10.74 -13.09
CA GLU A 144 2.83 -10.61 -14.31
C GLU A 144 1.60 -9.71 -14.12
N ALA A 145 0.83 -9.91 -13.04
CA ALA A 145 -0.28 -9.03 -12.73
C ALA A 145 0.17 -7.59 -12.49
N ARG A 146 1.32 -7.38 -11.83
CA ARG A 146 1.90 -6.05 -11.61
C ARG A 146 2.26 -5.33 -12.92
N ARG A 147 2.79 -6.06 -13.90
CA ARG A 147 3.14 -5.49 -15.22
C ARG A 147 1.92 -5.16 -16.08
N SER A 148 0.80 -5.82 -15.84
CA SER A 148 -0.42 -5.74 -16.67
C SER A 148 -1.60 -5.04 -15.98
N SER A 149 -1.40 -4.38 -14.84
CA SER A 149 -2.47 -3.71 -14.08
C SER A 149 -1.95 -2.52 -13.25
N ILE A 150 -2.84 -1.87 -12.49
CA ILE A 150 -2.51 -0.77 -11.57
C ILE A 150 -1.89 -1.23 -10.25
N LEU A 151 -1.75 -2.54 -10.04
CA LEU A 151 -1.15 -3.10 -8.84
C LEU A 151 0.26 -2.55 -8.64
N SER A 152 0.45 -1.87 -7.51
CA SER A 152 1.70 -1.25 -7.11
C SER A 152 2.27 -1.98 -5.90
N PHE A 153 3.56 -2.34 -5.98
CA PHE A 153 4.26 -3.03 -4.90
C PHE A 153 5.14 -2.04 -4.13
N GLN A 154 4.98 -1.99 -2.81
CA GLN A 154 5.69 -1.11 -1.90
C GLN A 154 6.59 -1.96 -0.97
N PRO A 155 7.79 -2.39 -1.44
CA PRO A 155 8.74 -3.17 -0.64
C PRO A 155 9.40 -2.31 0.43
N ASP A 156 9.98 -2.97 1.44
CA ASP A 156 10.73 -2.34 2.53
C ASP A 156 9.94 -1.26 3.30
N LEU A 157 8.61 -1.32 3.22
CA LEU A 157 7.70 -0.31 3.75
C LEU A 157 6.69 -0.98 4.68
N GLY A 158 7.13 -1.22 5.92
CA GLY A 158 6.28 -1.78 6.96
C GLY A 158 5.24 -0.78 7.47
N VAL A 159 3.95 -1.07 7.29
CA VAL A 159 2.87 -0.26 7.86
C VAL A 159 2.97 -0.23 9.39
N THR A 160 2.96 0.97 9.98
CA THR A 160 3.12 1.22 11.42
C THR A 160 1.80 1.50 12.15
N GLY A 161 0.70 1.62 11.40
CA GLY A 161 -0.63 1.65 11.98
C GLY A 161 -1.72 2.00 10.96
N LEU A 162 -2.97 1.97 11.41
CA LEU A 162 -4.14 2.39 10.64
C LEU A 162 -5.01 3.34 11.46
N ARG A 163 -5.65 4.31 10.80
CA ARG A 163 -6.72 5.13 11.39
C ARG A 163 -7.93 5.12 10.46
N PRO A 164 -8.93 4.26 10.74
CA PRO A 164 -10.21 4.26 10.04
C PRO A 164 -10.99 5.56 10.32
N SER A 165 -11.65 6.09 9.30
CA SER A 165 -12.64 7.18 9.41
C SER A 165 -14.02 6.61 9.77
N THR A 166 -14.90 7.45 10.32
CA THR A 166 -16.30 7.13 10.61
C THR A 166 -17.16 7.01 9.34
N THR A 167 -16.69 7.53 8.21
CA THR A 167 -17.48 7.72 6.98
C THR A 167 -17.16 6.74 5.85
N SER A 168 -15.98 6.11 5.80
CA SER A 168 -15.64 4.88 5.02
C SER A 168 -14.15 4.70 4.72
N THR A 169 -13.34 5.75 4.70
CA THR A 169 -11.93 5.65 4.29
C THR A 169 -11.00 5.25 5.44
N VAL A 170 -9.79 4.76 5.11
CA VAL A 170 -8.78 4.34 6.08
C VAL A 170 -7.46 4.98 5.74
N ARG A 171 -6.86 5.64 6.73
CA ARG A 171 -5.50 6.19 6.64
C ARG A 171 -4.48 5.13 7.03
N VAL A 172 -3.50 4.89 6.17
CA VAL A 172 -2.41 3.93 6.40
C VAL A 172 -1.14 4.69 6.78
N PHE A 173 -0.57 4.38 7.94
CA PHE A 173 0.68 4.98 8.41
C PHE A 173 1.88 4.12 7.99
N VAL A 174 2.88 4.77 7.40
CA VAL A 174 4.16 4.15 7.01
C VAL A 174 5.33 5.02 7.49
N PRO A 175 6.51 4.46 7.78
CA PRO A 175 7.67 5.21 8.25
C PRO A 175 8.10 6.30 7.26
N GLY A 176 8.57 7.43 7.78
CA GLY A 176 9.21 8.49 6.99
C GLY A 176 8.32 9.19 5.95
N THR A 177 7.03 8.89 5.90
CA THR A 177 6.10 9.44 4.91
C THR A 177 4.89 10.05 5.61
N SER A 178 4.37 11.18 5.11
CA SER A 178 3.15 11.74 5.68
C SER A 178 1.94 10.86 5.38
N ALA A 179 1.14 10.58 6.39
CA ALA A 179 -0.08 9.78 6.31
C ALA A 179 -1.18 10.36 5.38
N LEU A 180 -1.03 11.60 4.93
CA LEU A 180 -2.00 12.33 4.09
C LEU A 180 -2.11 11.81 2.64
N GLY A 181 -1.14 11.02 2.16
CA GLY A 181 -1.13 10.46 0.80
C GLY A 181 -1.57 9.00 0.69
N LYS A 182 -1.82 8.33 1.81
CA LYS A 182 -2.08 6.88 1.90
C LYS A 182 -3.47 6.63 2.49
N ILE A 183 -4.48 7.13 1.78
CA ILE A 183 -5.90 6.99 2.13
C ILE A 183 -6.54 6.02 1.15
N TYR A 184 -7.25 5.03 1.68
CA TYR A 184 -7.86 3.96 0.90
C TYR A 184 -9.31 3.77 1.31
N ASP A 185 -10.14 3.35 0.37
CA ASP A 185 -11.54 2.99 0.64
C ASP A 185 -11.62 1.64 1.34
N ILE A 186 -10.67 0.75 1.09
CA ILE A 186 -10.56 -0.57 1.73
C ILE A 186 -9.10 -0.84 2.12
N VAL A 187 -8.92 -1.41 3.32
CA VAL A 187 -7.64 -1.98 3.77
C VAL A 187 -7.82 -3.47 4.09
N ILE A 188 -6.99 -4.32 3.49
CA ILE A 188 -6.93 -5.76 3.78
C ILE A 188 -5.64 -6.05 4.55
N LEU A 189 -5.77 -6.40 5.83
CA LEU A 189 -4.67 -6.84 6.70
C LEU A 189 -4.36 -8.32 6.44
N ALA A 190 -3.33 -8.56 5.62
CA ALA A 190 -2.77 -9.88 5.31
C ALA A 190 -1.42 -10.10 6.03
N ILE A 191 -1.35 -9.69 7.30
CA ILE A 191 -0.09 -9.54 8.08
C ILE A 191 0.46 -10.86 8.64
N GLY A 192 -0.23 -11.98 8.39
CA GLY A 192 0.15 -13.30 8.90
C GLY A 192 0.11 -13.39 10.42
N PHE A 193 0.84 -14.35 10.97
CA PHE A 193 0.86 -14.68 12.41
C PHE A 193 2.25 -14.51 13.05
N GLY A 194 3.25 -14.01 12.32
CA GLY A 194 4.60 -13.82 12.85
C GLY A 194 5.61 -14.84 12.35
N LEU A 195 6.87 -14.62 12.75
CA LEU A 195 7.92 -15.64 12.68
C LEU A 195 7.78 -16.60 13.86
N GLU A 196 8.54 -17.67 13.86
CA GLU A 196 8.63 -18.61 14.97
C GLU A 196 9.20 -17.93 16.21
N ALA A 197 8.69 -18.29 17.39
CA ALA A 197 9.26 -17.83 18.65
C ALA A 197 10.68 -18.40 18.84
N PHE A 198 11.54 -17.65 19.54
CA PHE A 198 12.88 -18.10 19.94
C PHE A 198 13.89 -18.35 18.81
N LEU A 199 13.79 -17.60 17.70
CA LEU A 199 14.77 -17.64 16.59
C LEU A 199 16.09 -16.90 16.87
N ASN A 200 16.28 -16.34 18.07
CA ASN A 200 17.46 -15.59 18.47
C ASN A 200 18.60 -16.46 19.05
N GLY A 201 18.63 -17.75 18.72
CA GLY A 201 19.62 -18.71 19.22
C GLY A 201 19.97 -19.80 18.21
N ASP A 202 20.22 -21.02 18.68
CA ASP A 202 20.74 -22.13 17.85
C ASP A 202 19.65 -22.81 16.99
N THR A 203 18.37 -22.48 17.21
CA THR A 203 17.25 -23.04 16.43
C THR A 203 17.17 -22.35 15.07
N PRO A 204 17.33 -23.09 13.95
CA PRO A 204 17.07 -22.51 12.63
C PRO A 204 15.57 -22.31 12.42
N SER A 205 15.22 -21.28 11.63
CA SER A 205 13.83 -21.10 11.15
C SER A 205 13.36 -22.36 10.42
N TYR A 206 12.08 -22.69 10.61
CA TYR A 206 11.36 -23.75 9.92
C TYR A 206 11.46 -23.61 8.40
N TRP A 207 11.50 -22.39 7.89
CA TRP A 207 11.55 -22.13 6.46
C TRP A 207 12.94 -22.33 5.84
N LEU A 208 14.01 -22.38 6.64
CA LEU A 208 15.34 -22.72 6.11
C LEU A 208 15.42 -24.22 5.76
N PRO A 209 16.27 -24.60 4.79
CA PRO A 209 16.59 -26.00 4.53
C PRO A 209 16.95 -26.72 5.82
N SER A 210 16.28 -27.84 6.10
CA SER A 210 16.52 -28.59 7.34
C SER A 210 17.88 -29.28 7.28
N GLN A 211 18.69 -29.09 8.31
CA GLN A 211 19.97 -29.80 8.43
C GLN A 211 19.78 -31.32 8.61
N MET A 212 18.56 -31.76 8.92
CA MET A 212 18.22 -33.17 9.09
C MET A 212 17.90 -33.89 7.79
N SER A 213 17.78 -33.19 6.65
CA SER A 213 17.65 -33.86 5.36
C SER A 213 18.96 -34.43 4.82
N ALA A 214 20.08 -34.18 5.50
CA ALA A 214 21.40 -34.70 5.14
C ALA A 214 21.91 -35.75 6.14
N ALA A 215 23.08 -36.32 5.85
CA ALA A 215 23.81 -37.16 6.79
C ALA A 215 24.31 -36.33 7.99
N LEU A 216 24.29 -36.92 9.19
CA LEU A 216 24.88 -36.30 10.37
C LEU A 216 26.40 -36.48 10.31
N LEU A 217 27.13 -35.42 9.96
CA LEU A 217 28.59 -35.43 9.90
C LEU A 217 29.16 -35.02 11.27
N THR A 218 29.37 -35.99 12.15
CA THR A 218 29.93 -35.79 13.49
C THR A 218 30.71 -37.02 13.95
N ASP A 219 31.70 -36.79 14.81
CA ASP A 219 32.45 -37.80 15.56
C ASP A 219 31.73 -38.25 16.85
N GLN A 220 30.66 -37.55 17.25
CA GLN A 220 29.84 -37.93 18.39
C GLN A 220 29.17 -39.28 18.12
N GLN A 221 29.35 -40.22 19.05
CA GLN A 221 28.58 -41.46 19.04
C GLN A 221 27.13 -41.17 19.46
N ASP A 222 26.17 -41.62 18.63
CA ASP A 222 24.73 -41.44 18.84
C ASP A 222 24.32 -39.98 19.16
N PRO A 223 24.55 -39.01 18.25
CA PRO A 223 24.23 -37.60 18.47
C PRO A 223 22.77 -37.38 18.86
N LEU A 224 22.57 -36.53 19.89
CA LEU A 224 21.25 -36.19 20.40
C LEU A 224 20.62 -35.04 19.60
N VAL A 225 19.47 -35.29 18.98
CA VAL A 225 18.61 -34.27 18.37
C VAL A 225 17.45 -33.99 19.33
N PHE A 226 17.32 -32.74 19.76
CA PHE A 226 16.25 -32.30 20.64
C PHE A 226 15.20 -31.52 19.84
N VAL A 227 13.94 -31.96 19.88
CA VAL A 227 12.81 -31.30 19.24
C VAL A 227 11.79 -30.95 20.32
N SER A 228 11.47 -29.67 20.49
CA SER A 228 10.49 -29.21 21.45
C SER A 228 9.30 -28.55 20.74
N GLY A 229 8.10 -29.07 20.98
CA GLY A 229 6.84 -28.62 20.39
C GLY A 229 6.12 -29.75 19.65
N ASN A 230 4.82 -29.88 19.92
CA ASN A 230 3.95 -30.92 19.37
C ASN A 230 2.95 -30.42 18.32
N GLY A 231 3.19 -29.22 17.75
CA GLY A 231 2.50 -28.73 16.56
C GLY A 231 3.05 -29.35 15.27
N ASP A 232 2.40 -29.12 14.12
CA ASP A 232 2.81 -29.70 12.83
C ASP A 232 4.30 -29.44 12.49
N GLY A 233 4.81 -28.23 12.76
CA GLY A 233 6.23 -27.92 12.53
C GLY A 233 7.18 -28.75 13.39
N GLY A 234 6.82 -29.04 14.64
CA GLY A 234 7.59 -29.89 15.55
C GLY A 234 7.53 -31.37 15.14
N LEU A 235 6.35 -31.86 14.77
CA LEU A 235 6.18 -33.22 14.25
C LEU A 235 6.99 -33.42 12.96
N VAL A 236 6.99 -32.45 12.05
CA VAL A 236 7.77 -32.52 10.81
C VAL A 236 9.28 -32.55 11.11
N ASP A 237 9.79 -31.71 12.01
CA ASP A 237 11.22 -31.73 12.35
C ASP A 237 11.64 -33.01 13.08
N PHE A 238 10.75 -33.58 13.91
CA PHE A 238 10.94 -34.92 14.46
C PHE A 238 11.04 -35.98 13.36
N LEU A 239 10.12 -35.99 12.40
CA LEU A 239 10.14 -36.96 11.29
C LEU A 239 11.41 -36.83 10.45
N MET A 240 11.85 -35.60 10.16
CA MET A 240 13.11 -35.36 9.44
C MET A 240 14.34 -35.82 10.22
N ALA A 241 14.32 -35.69 11.56
CA ALA A 241 15.39 -36.24 12.40
C ALA A 241 15.37 -37.78 12.40
N ALA A 242 14.18 -38.38 12.45
CA ALA A 242 13.99 -39.82 12.58
C ALA A 242 14.22 -40.60 11.28
N PHE A 243 13.91 -40.04 10.12
CA PHE A 243 14.18 -40.67 8.84
C PHE A 243 15.62 -40.41 8.37
N ASN A 244 16.19 -41.40 7.68
CA ASN A 244 17.58 -41.38 7.25
C ASN A 244 17.80 -40.44 6.07
N ALA A 245 18.18 -39.19 6.35
CA ALA A 245 18.51 -38.17 5.36
C ALA A 245 17.43 -38.02 4.28
N MET A 246 16.17 -38.06 4.70
CA MET A 246 15.03 -37.85 3.81
C MET A 246 14.59 -36.38 3.84
N GLU A 247 14.40 -35.80 2.66
CA GLU A 247 13.73 -34.51 2.51
C GLU A 247 12.25 -34.61 2.91
N HIS A 248 11.64 -33.49 3.31
CA HIS A 248 10.25 -33.45 3.76
C HIS A 248 9.28 -34.06 2.71
N ARG A 249 9.50 -33.77 1.42
CA ARG A 249 8.70 -34.32 0.33
C ARG A 249 8.72 -35.85 0.29
N ALA A 250 9.91 -36.45 0.41
CA ALA A 250 10.06 -37.89 0.37
C ALA A 250 9.39 -38.57 1.57
N ILE A 251 9.40 -37.91 2.74
CA ILE A 251 8.67 -38.38 3.92
C ILE A 251 7.16 -38.35 3.66
N CYS A 252 6.64 -37.25 3.13
CA CYS A 252 5.21 -37.15 2.81
C CYS A 252 4.78 -38.20 1.77
N GLU A 253 5.53 -38.36 0.68
CA GLU A 253 5.28 -39.34 -0.37
C GLU A 253 5.36 -40.78 0.17
N LEU A 254 6.32 -41.08 1.05
CA LEU A 254 6.44 -42.36 1.74
C LEU A 254 5.17 -42.67 2.55
N ILE A 255 4.73 -41.73 3.38
CA ILE A 255 3.57 -41.90 4.27
C ILE A 255 2.27 -42.03 3.47
N LEU A 256 2.12 -41.26 2.39
CA LEU A 256 0.97 -41.34 1.48
C LEU A 256 0.89 -42.66 0.72
N GLY A 257 2.05 -43.24 0.36
CA GLY A 257 2.14 -44.50 -0.35
C GLY A 257 1.87 -45.74 0.50
N LEU A 258 1.67 -45.59 1.82
CA LEU A 258 1.42 -46.72 2.70
C LEU A 258 0.00 -47.28 2.51
N ASP A 259 -0.09 -48.58 2.24
CA ASP A 259 -1.34 -49.33 2.37
C ASP A 259 -1.54 -49.73 3.83
N LEU A 260 -2.36 -48.96 4.55
CA LEU A 260 -2.67 -49.16 5.96
C LEU A 260 -3.75 -50.24 6.20
N GLY A 261 -4.42 -50.73 5.16
CA GLY A 261 -5.52 -51.69 5.29
C GLY A 261 -6.55 -51.27 6.37
N PRO A 262 -6.94 -52.18 7.30
CA PRO A 262 -7.90 -51.88 8.36
C PRO A 262 -7.47 -50.78 9.34
N ALA A 263 -6.16 -50.53 9.50
CA ALA A 263 -5.65 -49.51 10.42
C ALA A 263 -6.13 -48.10 10.04
N ARG A 264 -6.36 -47.84 8.74
CA ARG A 264 -6.93 -46.59 8.26
C ARG A 264 -8.31 -46.30 8.85
N VAL A 265 -9.17 -47.31 8.89
CA VAL A 265 -10.55 -47.16 9.42
C VAL A 265 -10.49 -46.86 10.92
N ALA A 266 -9.59 -47.51 11.66
CA ALA A 266 -9.39 -47.22 13.08
C ALA A 266 -8.89 -45.79 13.33
N LEU A 267 -7.96 -45.29 12.51
CA LEU A 267 -7.49 -43.90 12.58
C LEU A 267 -8.61 -42.89 12.32
N GLU A 268 -9.45 -43.14 11.32
CA GLU A 268 -10.59 -42.27 10.99
C GLU A 268 -11.63 -42.23 12.12
N LEU A 269 -11.87 -43.35 12.82
CA LEU A 269 -12.76 -43.39 13.99
C LEU A 269 -12.19 -42.59 15.17
N ILE A 270 -10.90 -42.76 15.48
CA ILE A 270 -10.24 -42.00 16.54
C ILE A 270 -10.27 -40.50 16.23
N GLU A 271 -10.11 -40.12 14.97
CA GLU A 271 -10.23 -38.73 14.54
C GLU A 271 -11.64 -38.18 14.81
N GLN A 272 -12.70 -38.95 14.53
CA GLN A 272 -14.07 -38.55 14.85
C GLN A 272 -14.29 -38.36 16.35
N GLU A 273 -13.75 -39.27 17.17
CA GLU A 273 -13.82 -39.20 18.64
C GLU A 273 -13.08 -37.98 19.20
N ALA A 274 -11.87 -37.68 18.69
CA ALA A 274 -11.07 -36.53 19.09
C ALA A 274 -11.77 -35.18 18.89
N TRP A 275 -12.63 -35.10 17.87
CA TRP A 275 -13.41 -33.91 17.54
C TRP A 275 -14.83 -33.91 18.12
N ALA A 276 -15.24 -34.99 18.78
CA ALA A 276 -16.49 -35.04 19.54
C ALA A 276 -16.40 -34.22 20.84
N VAL A 277 -17.56 -33.99 21.48
CA VAL A 277 -17.62 -33.29 22.78
C VAL A 277 -16.82 -34.08 23.81
N GLY A 278 -15.87 -33.42 24.49
CA GLY A 278 -14.96 -34.04 25.45
C GLY A 278 -13.70 -34.69 24.84
N GLY A 279 -13.61 -34.78 23.50
CA GLY A 279 -12.47 -35.43 22.81
C GLY A 279 -11.12 -34.70 22.91
N GLY A 280 -11.08 -33.50 23.51
CA GLY A 280 -9.86 -32.72 23.67
C GLY A 280 -8.86 -33.30 24.69
N GLU A 281 -9.34 -34.11 25.63
CA GLU A 281 -8.56 -34.72 26.71
C GLU A 281 -8.09 -36.15 26.36
N LEU A 282 -8.32 -36.61 25.12
CA LEU A 282 -7.94 -37.96 24.72
C LEU A 282 -6.43 -38.04 24.49
N ASP A 283 -5.80 -39.07 25.06
CA ASP A 283 -4.44 -39.46 24.68
C ASP A 283 -4.47 -40.19 23.33
N LEU A 284 -4.23 -39.43 22.26
CA LEU A 284 -4.28 -39.98 20.91
C LEU A 284 -3.16 -40.99 20.64
N LEU A 285 -2.01 -40.88 21.30
CA LEU A 285 -0.91 -41.83 21.11
C LEU A 285 -1.27 -43.19 21.72
N ASP A 286 -1.83 -43.19 22.93
CA ASP A 286 -2.29 -44.42 23.57
C ASP A 286 -3.47 -45.05 22.84
N LEU A 287 -4.41 -44.25 22.33
CA LEU A 287 -5.48 -44.78 21.45
C LEU A 287 -4.91 -45.40 20.17
N TYR A 288 -3.85 -44.82 19.58
CA TYR A 288 -3.18 -45.42 18.42
C TYR A 288 -2.49 -46.74 18.78
N ARG A 289 -1.83 -46.83 19.94
CA ARG A 289 -1.24 -48.07 20.44
C ARG A 289 -2.26 -49.17 20.68
N GLU A 290 -3.41 -48.82 21.26
CA GLU A 290 -4.45 -49.79 21.56
C GLU A 290 -5.15 -50.29 20.28
N ARG A 291 -5.52 -49.37 19.39
CA ARG A 291 -6.49 -49.64 18.31
C ARG A 291 -5.88 -49.69 16.92
N VAL A 292 -4.78 -49.00 16.68
CA VAL A 292 -4.14 -48.89 15.35
C VAL A 292 -2.97 -49.85 15.24
N LEU A 293 -2.09 -49.93 16.23
CA LEU A 293 -0.89 -50.79 16.27
C LEU A 293 -1.18 -52.24 15.84
N PRO A 294 -2.22 -52.93 16.34
CA PRO A 294 -2.47 -54.33 16.00
C PRO A 294 -2.95 -54.54 14.54
N LEU A 295 -3.37 -53.46 13.87
CA LEU A 295 -3.98 -53.50 12.53
C LEU A 295 -3.02 -53.07 11.42
N VAL A 296 -1.88 -52.47 11.75
CA VAL A 296 -0.91 -52.00 10.75
C VAL A 296 -0.26 -53.19 10.04
N PRO A 297 -0.31 -53.28 8.70
CA PRO A 297 0.29 -54.39 7.97
C PRO A 297 1.81 -54.50 8.15
N GLN A 298 2.35 -55.73 8.17
CA GLN A 298 3.79 -55.97 8.33
C GLN A 298 4.66 -55.26 7.27
N ALA A 299 4.15 -55.14 6.04
CA ALA A 299 4.84 -54.44 4.96
C ALA A 299 5.04 -52.94 5.25
N VAL A 300 4.10 -52.31 5.96
CA VAL A 300 4.22 -50.92 6.42
C VAL A 300 5.33 -50.81 7.45
N TRP A 301 5.36 -51.69 8.45
CA TRP A 301 6.44 -51.71 9.45
C TRP A 301 7.81 -51.87 8.83
N GLN A 302 7.96 -52.82 7.91
CA GLN A 302 9.23 -53.04 7.21
C GLN A 302 9.66 -51.79 6.42
N THR A 303 8.71 -51.12 5.78
CA THR A 303 8.95 -49.88 5.03
C THR A 303 9.45 -48.76 5.95
N ILE A 304 8.82 -48.56 7.11
CA ILE A 304 9.25 -47.55 8.08
C ILE A 304 10.64 -47.88 8.65
N ILE A 305 10.83 -49.12 9.14
CA ILE A 305 12.08 -49.61 9.72
C ILE A 305 13.27 -49.41 8.75
N ASN A 306 13.07 -49.73 7.48
CA ASN A 306 14.11 -49.60 6.45
C ASN A 306 14.55 -48.15 6.21
N ASN A 307 13.70 -47.18 6.51
CA ASN A 307 13.98 -45.76 6.31
C ASN A 307 14.41 -45.03 7.60
N LEU A 308 14.34 -45.67 8.77
CA LEU A 308 14.77 -45.05 10.03
C LEU A 308 16.28 -44.75 10.04
N ARG A 309 16.63 -43.55 10.51
CA ARG A 309 18.01 -43.09 10.68
C ARG A 309 18.77 -44.01 11.64
N PRO A 310 19.95 -44.50 11.27
CA PRO A 310 20.80 -45.24 12.19
C PRO A 310 21.54 -44.27 13.12
N HIS A 311 21.77 -44.69 14.37
CA HIS A 311 22.72 -44.03 15.29
C HIS A 311 22.47 -42.54 15.56
N ALA A 312 21.21 -42.14 15.76
CA ALA A 312 20.86 -40.80 16.24
C ALA A 312 19.83 -40.92 17.36
N ARG A 313 20.12 -40.34 18.52
CA ARG A 313 19.14 -40.24 19.61
C ARG A 313 18.24 -39.05 19.35
N ILE A 314 16.95 -39.21 19.52
CA ILE A 314 15.97 -38.14 19.27
C ILE A 314 15.11 -38.01 20.50
N GLN A 315 15.11 -36.83 21.10
CA GLN A 315 14.20 -36.51 22.19
C GLN A 315 13.11 -35.57 21.68
N LEU A 316 11.88 -36.05 21.66
CA LEU A 316 10.69 -35.28 21.32
C LEU A 316 9.99 -34.83 22.61
N HIS A 317 9.93 -33.52 22.80
CA HIS A 317 9.51 -32.88 24.03
C HIS A 317 8.28 -31.99 23.84
N THR A 318 7.37 -32.01 24.81
CA THR A 318 6.30 -31.03 24.98
C THR A 318 6.02 -30.79 26.46
N ASN A 319 5.59 -29.58 26.80
CA ASN A 319 5.11 -29.24 28.14
C ASN A 319 3.62 -29.57 28.33
N GLU A 320 2.95 -30.03 27.28
CA GLU A 320 1.56 -30.51 27.36
C GLU A 320 1.53 -31.96 27.87
N ALA A 321 0.41 -32.34 28.51
CA ALA A 321 0.23 -33.69 29.06
C ALA A 321 0.34 -34.80 27.99
N HIS A 322 -0.15 -34.53 26.78
CA HIS A 322 -0.21 -35.49 25.68
C HIS A 322 0.69 -35.07 24.51
N LEU A 323 1.36 -36.06 23.91
CA LEU A 323 2.25 -35.83 22.78
C LEU A 323 1.49 -35.40 21.53
N LEU A 324 0.42 -36.11 21.17
CA LEU A 324 -0.29 -35.89 19.91
C LEU A 324 -1.54 -35.05 20.13
N ARG A 325 -1.67 -33.95 19.37
CA ARG A 325 -2.81 -33.03 19.47
C ARG A 325 -3.83 -33.29 18.37
N ARG A 326 -5.12 -33.22 18.69
CA ARG A 326 -6.19 -33.27 17.67
C ARG A 326 -6.07 -32.17 16.60
N THR A 327 -5.43 -31.05 16.93
CA THR A 327 -5.26 -29.89 16.04
C THR A 327 -4.14 -30.03 15.01
N THR A 328 -3.27 -31.05 15.11
CA THR A 328 -2.24 -31.32 14.09
C THR A 328 -2.75 -32.28 13.01
N ALA A 329 -2.11 -32.24 11.85
CA ALA A 329 -2.50 -33.04 10.71
C ALA A 329 -2.43 -34.54 11.01
N LEU A 330 -3.47 -35.28 10.60
CA LEU A 330 -3.59 -36.71 10.88
C LEU A 330 -2.41 -37.50 10.32
N HIS A 331 -1.95 -37.17 9.11
CA HIS A 331 -0.79 -37.84 8.49
C HIS A 331 0.51 -37.62 9.29
N ASN A 332 0.71 -36.45 9.90
CA ASN A 332 1.87 -36.17 10.74
C ASN A 332 1.81 -36.98 12.04
N ARG A 333 0.64 -37.02 12.69
CA ARG A 333 0.42 -37.85 13.89
C ARG A 333 0.64 -39.34 13.60
N LEU A 334 0.10 -39.84 12.49
CA LEU A 334 0.32 -41.21 12.04
C LEU A 334 1.81 -41.50 11.84
N ALA A 335 2.52 -40.64 11.09
CA ALA A 335 3.93 -40.85 10.81
C ALA A 335 4.77 -40.88 12.09
N VAL A 336 4.47 -39.98 13.04
CA VAL A 336 5.15 -39.92 14.35
C VAL A 336 4.92 -41.22 15.13
N PHE A 337 3.67 -41.67 15.20
CA PHE A 337 3.31 -42.95 15.82
C PHE A 337 4.05 -44.13 15.17
N LEU A 338 4.07 -44.21 13.84
CA LEU A 338 4.75 -45.28 13.12
C LEU A 338 6.26 -45.29 13.41
N VAL A 339 6.91 -44.13 13.48
CA VAL A 339 8.33 -44.01 13.80
C VAL A 339 8.63 -44.48 15.23
N ILE A 340 7.85 -44.01 16.21
CA ILE A 340 8.01 -44.36 17.63
C ILE A 340 7.90 -45.88 17.81
N GLU A 341 6.83 -46.47 17.27
CA GLU A 341 6.56 -47.88 17.45
C GLU A 341 7.51 -48.77 16.62
N ALA A 342 7.95 -48.31 15.44
CA ALA A 342 8.97 -49.01 14.68
C ALA A 342 10.30 -49.07 15.42
N ASP A 343 10.79 -47.95 15.97
CA ASP A 343 12.03 -47.88 16.77
C ASP A 343 11.97 -48.80 18.01
N HIS A 344 10.81 -48.82 18.68
CA HIS A 344 10.54 -49.69 19.81
C HIS A 344 10.51 -51.18 19.41
N SER A 345 9.84 -51.53 18.31
CA SER A 345 9.65 -52.92 17.86
C SER A 345 10.96 -53.64 17.49
N ILE A 346 11.96 -52.89 17.05
CA ILE A 346 13.29 -53.42 16.70
C ILE A 346 14.31 -53.30 17.85
N GLY A 347 13.88 -52.83 19.03
CA GLY A 347 14.70 -52.73 20.24
C GLY A 347 15.82 -51.69 20.16
N ARG A 348 15.71 -50.67 19.29
CA ARG A 348 16.71 -49.59 19.18
C ARG A 348 16.61 -48.60 20.34
N HIS A 349 15.38 -48.24 20.73
CA HIS A 349 15.08 -47.29 21.81
C HIS A 349 15.87 -45.97 21.68
N LEU A 350 16.00 -45.46 20.45
CA LEU A 350 16.70 -44.21 20.14
C LEU A 350 15.75 -43.01 20.19
N VAL A 351 14.43 -43.23 20.15
CA VAL A 351 13.42 -42.20 20.30
C VAL A 351 12.95 -42.12 21.76
N GLU A 352 13.16 -40.97 22.37
CA GLU A 352 12.73 -40.64 23.72
C GLU A 352 11.59 -39.60 23.66
N ILE A 353 10.52 -39.83 24.43
CA ILE A 353 9.36 -38.95 24.48
C ILE A 353 9.29 -38.33 25.88
N THR A 354 9.20 -37.01 25.95
CA THR A 354 9.02 -36.27 27.20
C THR A 354 7.77 -35.40 27.09
N THR A 355 6.76 -35.70 27.92
CA THR A 355 5.52 -34.93 28.04
C THR A 355 5.39 -34.34 29.44
N ASP A 356 4.47 -33.40 29.64
CA ASP A 356 4.14 -32.80 30.95
C ASP A 356 5.36 -32.25 31.72
N THR A 357 6.40 -31.85 31.00
CA THR A 357 7.65 -31.37 31.60
C THR A 357 7.96 -30.00 31.01
N PRO A 358 7.91 -28.91 31.79
CA PRO A 358 8.32 -27.60 31.30
C PRO A 358 9.85 -27.44 31.33
N PHE A 359 10.32 -26.40 30.64
CA PHE A 359 11.71 -25.96 30.80
C PHE A 359 11.93 -25.41 32.23
N SER A 360 13.09 -25.69 32.80
CA SER A 360 13.50 -25.10 34.07
C SER A 360 13.91 -23.64 33.86
N GLY A 361 12.95 -22.73 33.97
CA GLY A 361 13.14 -21.29 33.78
C GLY A 361 12.79 -20.82 32.36
N ALA A 362 13.58 -19.89 31.82
CA ALA A 362 13.37 -19.38 30.45
C ALA A 362 13.72 -20.44 29.40
N VAL A 363 13.07 -20.37 28.23
CA VAL A 363 13.35 -21.29 27.12
C VAL A 363 14.82 -21.17 26.68
N PRO A 364 15.61 -22.26 26.70
CA PRO A 364 17.04 -22.24 26.40
C PRO A 364 17.30 -22.14 24.89
N VAL A 365 17.41 -20.90 24.39
CA VAL A 365 17.62 -20.63 22.95
C VAL A 365 19.01 -21.06 22.45
N SER A 366 20.01 -21.16 23.33
CA SER A 366 21.37 -21.66 23.05
C SER A 366 21.93 -22.45 24.24
N GLY A 367 23.03 -23.20 24.05
CA GLY A 367 23.71 -23.94 25.13
C GLY A 367 22.93 -25.15 25.70
N GLU A 368 23.10 -25.47 26.98
CA GLU A 368 22.40 -26.60 27.61
C GLU A 368 20.87 -26.43 27.63
N ILE A 369 20.16 -27.55 27.52
CA ILE A 369 18.73 -27.68 27.77
C ILE A 369 18.53 -28.11 29.23
N THR A 370 17.64 -27.43 29.93
CA THR A 370 17.25 -27.74 31.30
C THR A 370 15.74 -27.95 31.36
N LEU A 371 15.32 -29.16 31.72
CA LEU A 371 13.92 -29.52 31.94
C LEU A 371 13.69 -29.74 33.44
N GLU A 372 12.48 -29.42 33.93
CA GLU A 372 12.15 -29.70 35.32
C GLU A 372 12.30 -31.19 35.64
N GLY A 373 12.93 -31.50 36.78
CA GLY A 373 13.15 -32.88 37.21
C GLY A 373 14.21 -33.67 36.43
N SER A 374 14.89 -33.06 35.45
CA SER A 374 15.94 -33.69 34.64
C SER A 374 17.31 -33.04 34.83
N ALA A 375 18.38 -33.82 34.63
CA ALA A 375 19.73 -33.25 34.57
C ALA A 375 19.90 -32.40 33.29
N PRO A 376 20.64 -31.28 33.35
CA PRO A 376 20.99 -30.51 32.16
C PRO A 376 21.70 -31.36 31.10
N PHE A 377 21.45 -31.09 29.82
CA PHE A 377 22.11 -31.78 28.71
C PHE A 377 22.32 -30.86 27.51
N THR A 378 23.32 -31.16 26.67
CA THR A 378 23.58 -30.40 25.43
C THR A 378 23.25 -31.26 24.20
N PRO A 379 22.26 -30.88 23.39
CA PRO A 379 21.95 -31.61 22.16
C PRO A 379 22.94 -31.27 21.04
N TYR A 380 23.18 -32.22 20.14
CA TYR A 380 23.90 -31.99 18.88
C TYR A 380 23.14 -31.00 17.97
N ARG A 381 21.80 -31.09 17.94
CA ARG A 381 20.91 -30.14 17.28
C ARG A 381 19.66 -29.90 18.10
N ARG A 382 19.14 -28.68 18.06
CA ARG A 382 17.87 -28.31 18.69
C ARG A 382 16.89 -27.72 17.69
N PHE A 383 15.62 -28.02 17.87
CA PHE A 383 14.52 -27.42 17.14
C PHE A 383 13.44 -26.99 18.13
N LEU A 384 13.32 -25.68 18.35
CA LEU A 384 12.24 -25.10 19.15
C LEU A 384 11.08 -24.71 18.21
N ARG A 385 9.93 -25.38 18.36
CA ARG A 385 8.69 -25.19 17.58
C ARG A 385 7.53 -24.86 18.50
N LEU A 386 7.72 -23.79 19.26
CA LEU A 386 6.85 -23.36 20.36
C LEU A 386 5.79 -22.33 19.92
N GLY A 387 5.38 -22.39 18.64
CA GLY A 387 4.46 -21.44 18.03
C GLY A 387 5.12 -20.16 17.52
N PRO A 388 4.32 -19.24 16.94
CA PRO A 388 4.83 -17.99 16.40
C PRO A 388 4.97 -16.88 17.45
N ASP A 389 5.93 -15.98 17.24
CA ASP A 389 6.02 -14.69 17.89
C ASP A 389 5.14 -13.67 17.13
N SER A 390 3.85 -13.64 17.48
CA SER A 390 2.86 -12.79 16.81
C SER A 390 2.91 -11.33 17.25
N GLN A 391 3.48 -11.03 18.41
CA GLN A 391 3.40 -9.70 19.02
C GLN A 391 4.01 -8.61 18.13
N PRO A 392 5.22 -8.75 17.57
CA PRO A 392 5.80 -7.74 16.67
C PRO A 392 4.99 -7.51 15.38
N ASN A 393 4.23 -8.51 14.92
CA ASN A 393 3.39 -8.38 13.75
C ASN A 393 2.07 -7.67 14.03
N LEU A 394 1.49 -7.91 15.22
CA LEU A 394 0.19 -7.37 15.61
C LEU A 394 0.30 -5.97 16.24
N ALA A 395 1.43 -5.65 16.89
CA ALA A 395 1.62 -4.39 17.64
C ALA A 395 1.23 -3.11 16.88
N PRO A 396 1.54 -2.94 15.57
CA PRO A 396 1.11 -1.77 14.80
C PRO A 396 -0.41 -1.60 14.69
N PHE A 397 -1.17 -2.68 14.88
CA PHE A 397 -2.61 -2.75 14.66
C PHE A 397 -3.39 -3.05 15.95
N ASP A 398 -2.73 -3.08 17.11
CA ASP A 398 -3.35 -3.52 18.37
C ASP A 398 -4.59 -2.71 18.75
N ALA A 399 -4.55 -1.39 18.53
CA ALA A 399 -5.67 -0.49 18.83
C ALA A 399 -6.95 -0.91 18.10
N ILE A 400 -6.85 -1.24 16.81
CA ILE A 400 -8.00 -1.64 15.98
C ILE A 400 -8.36 -3.12 16.12
N LEU A 401 -7.38 -4.00 16.41
CA LEU A 401 -7.60 -5.43 16.57
C LEU A 401 -8.04 -5.84 17.99
N SER A 402 -8.06 -4.90 18.94
CA SER A 402 -8.41 -5.15 20.35
C SER A 402 -9.77 -5.85 20.53
N ASN A 403 -10.76 -5.48 19.71
CA ASN A 403 -12.12 -6.03 19.75
C ASN A 403 -12.41 -7.07 18.66
N PHE A 404 -11.40 -7.53 17.91
CA PHE A 404 -11.61 -8.46 16.81
C PHE A 404 -11.98 -9.87 17.36
N PRO A 405 -13.17 -10.43 17.04
CA PRO A 405 -13.70 -11.61 17.73
C PRO A 405 -12.82 -12.86 17.60
N ASN A 406 -12.15 -13.01 16.46
CA ASN A 406 -11.30 -14.17 16.19
C ASN A 406 -9.92 -14.09 16.88
N ARG A 407 -9.56 -12.96 17.52
CA ARG A 407 -8.31 -12.81 18.27
C ARG A 407 -8.21 -13.74 19.48
N THR A 408 -9.35 -14.09 20.09
CA THR A 408 -9.42 -14.90 21.33
C THR A 408 -10.13 -16.24 21.14
N ARG A 409 -10.54 -16.59 19.91
CA ARG A 409 -11.44 -17.71 19.67
C ARG A 409 -10.72 -19.05 19.66
N VAL A 410 -10.88 -19.82 20.73
CA VAL A 410 -10.56 -21.25 20.75
C VAL A 410 -11.74 -21.99 20.10
N SER A 411 -11.69 -22.22 18.77
CA SER A 411 -12.69 -23.05 18.10
C SER A 411 -12.79 -24.47 18.72
N ALA A 412 -14.03 -24.92 18.92
CA ALA A 412 -14.35 -26.28 19.38
C ALA A 412 -14.43 -27.30 18.23
N THR A 413 -14.41 -26.85 16.98
CA THR A 413 -14.62 -27.68 15.78
C THR A 413 -13.34 -27.91 15.01
N ARG A 414 -13.32 -29.01 14.23
CA ARG A 414 -12.21 -29.39 13.36
C ARG A 414 -11.96 -28.29 12.32
N PRO A 415 -10.72 -27.79 12.16
CA PRO A 415 -10.38 -26.88 11.07
C PRO A 415 -10.52 -27.62 9.73
N GLU A 416 -11.60 -27.34 9.01
CA GLU A 416 -11.75 -27.79 7.63
C GLU A 416 -10.91 -26.91 6.70
N SER A 417 -10.40 -27.48 5.61
CA SER A 417 -9.78 -26.68 4.57
C SER A 417 -10.87 -25.84 3.88
N PRO A 418 -10.69 -24.51 3.79
CA PRO A 418 -11.70 -23.66 3.21
C PRO A 418 -11.91 -24.04 1.74
N GLN A 419 -13.17 -23.99 1.31
CA GLN A 419 -13.55 -24.25 -0.07
C GLN A 419 -13.78 -22.93 -0.80
N LEU A 420 -13.34 -22.86 -2.06
CA LEU A 420 -13.63 -21.73 -2.93
C LEU A 420 -15.13 -21.69 -3.22
N THR A 421 -15.79 -20.57 -2.97
CA THR A 421 -17.24 -20.48 -3.24
C THR A 421 -17.50 -20.58 -4.74
N PRO A 422 -18.66 -21.10 -5.17
CA PRO A 422 -19.02 -21.15 -6.59
C PRO A 422 -19.00 -19.77 -7.27
N ALA A 423 -19.40 -18.72 -6.53
CA ALA A 423 -19.38 -17.34 -7.02
C ALA A 423 -17.95 -16.83 -7.26
N ALA A 424 -17.06 -17.02 -6.27
CA ALA A 424 -15.65 -16.67 -6.42
C ALA A 424 -14.99 -17.43 -7.57
N ARG A 425 -15.27 -18.74 -7.69
CA ARG A 425 -14.79 -19.56 -8.80
C ARG A 425 -15.19 -18.98 -10.15
N ALA A 426 -16.49 -18.76 -10.37
CA ALA A 426 -17.00 -18.23 -11.62
C ALA A 426 -16.41 -16.85 -11.96
N ARG A 427 -16.31 -15.96 -10.98
CA ARG A 427 -15.73 -14.61 -11.17
C ARG A 427 -14.28 -14.67 -11.62
N PHE A 428 -13.46 -15.47 -10.94
CA PHE A 428 -12.03 -15.48 -11.21
C PHE A 428 -11.65 -16.34 -12.42
N GLU A 429 -12.44 -17.37 -12.77
CA GLU A 429 -12.33 -18.05 -14.06
C GLU A 429 -12.62 -17.08 -15.22
N ALA A 430 -13.67 -16.25 -15.10
CA ALA A 430 -13.97 -15.21 -16.07
C ALA A 430 -12.85 -14.16 -16.16
N ALA A 431 -12.32 -13.70 -15.03
CA ALA A 431 -11.21 -12.75 -14.98
C ALA A 431 -9.91 -13.31 -15.59
N ALA A 432 -9.62 -14.60 -15.35
CA ALA A 432 -8.49 -15.29 -15.96
C ALA A 432 -8.66 -15.45 -17.48
N ALA A 433 -9.86 -15.80 -17.94
CA ALA A 433 -10.17 -15.92 -19.36
C ALA A 433 -10.07 -14.56 -20.09
N ALA A 434 -10.55 -13.48 -19.49
CA ALA A 434 -10.42 -12.13 -20.04
C ALA A 434 -8.95 -11.70 -20.22
N ALA A 435 -8.08 -12.11 -19.30
CA ALA A 435 -6.64 -11.86 -19.42
C ALA A 435 -5.96 -12.71 -20.51
N ALA A 436 -6.38 -13.98 -20.69
CA ALA A 436 -5.83 -14.87 -21.72
C ALA A 436 -6.26 -14.51 -23.15
N GLY A 437 -7.40 -13.84 -23.31
CA GLY A 437 -7.88 -13.30 -24.59
C GLY A 437 -7.27 -11.95 -25.00
N ALA A 438 -6.50 -11.31 -24.11
CA ALA A 438 -5.77 -10.08 -24.40
C ALA A 438 -4.35 -10.44 -24.87
N PRO A 439 -3.90 -10.02 -26.08
CA PRO A 439 -2.52 -10.23 -26.47
C PRO A 439 -1.60 -9.50 -25.49
N ALA A 440 -0.55 -10.19 -25.02
CA ALA A 440 0.49 -9.58 -24.20
C ALA A 440 0.99 -8.31 -24.91
N PRO A 441 1.03 -7.15 -24.24
CA PRO A 441 1.58 -5.96 -24.87
C PRO A 441 3.05 -6.23 -25.16
N PRO A 442 3.51 -6.13 -26.41
CA PRO A 442 4.94 -6.14 -26.66
C PRO A 442 5.53 -4.92 -25.95
N LEU A 443 6.70 -5.11 -25.34
CA LEU A 443 7.60 -4.02 -25.01
C LEU A 443 8.02 -3.37 -26.34
N ALA A 444 7.21 -2.46 -26.88
CA ALA A 444 7.48 -1.75 -28.12
C ALA A 444 6.60 -0.50 -28.22
N ALA A 445 7.20 0.54 -28.81
CA ALA A 445 6.57 1.78 -29.21
C ALA A 445 5.14 1.60 -29.71
N ALA A 446 4.24 2.46 -29.23
CA ALA A 446 2.83 2.46 -29.56
C ALA A 446 2.60 2.42 -31.08
N PRO A 447 1.86 1.43 -31.62
CA PRO A 447 1.27 1.55 -32.93
C PRO A 447 -0.03 2.34 -32.82
N ALA A 448 -0.14 3.39 -33.63
CA ALA A 448 -1.31 4.25 -33.73
C ALA A 448 -2.54 3.45 -34.22
N VAL A 449 -3.60 3.44 -33.42
CA VAL A 449 -4.95 3.16 -33.89
C VAL A 449 -5.46 4.44 -34.56
N ALA A 450 -5.70 4.38 -35.86
CA ALA A 450 -6.25 5.50 -36.61
C ALA A 450 -7.68 5.80 -36.13
N GLY A 451 -7.88 6.99 -35.53
CA GLY A 451 -9.20 7.52 -35.15
C GLY A 451 -9.31 8.15 -33.75
N ASP A 452 -8.31 7.98 -32.87
CA ASP A 452 -8.41 8.37 -31.43
C ASP A 452 -7.43 9.49 -30.99
N THR A 453 -6.68 10.09 -31.92
CA THR A 453 -5.66 11.11 -31.63
C THR A 453 -6.07 12.45 -32.22
N ASN A 454 -5.99 13.52 -31.44
CA ASN A 454 -6.21 14.87 -31.95
C ASN A 454 -4.95 15.35 -32.71
N HIS A 455 -5.15 15.97 -33.87
CA HIS A 455 -4.08 16.58 -34.64
C HIS A 455 -4.21 18.11 -34.70
N LEU A 456 -3.08 18.79 -34.50
CA LEU A 456 -2.95 20.24 -34.66
C LEU A 456 -1.78 20.52 -35.61
N LEU A 457 -1.98 21.37 -36.61
CA LEU A 457 -0.95 21.87 -37.50
C LEU A 457 -0.84 23.39 -37.36
N LEU A 458 0.39 23.86 -37.17
CA LEU A 458 0.74 25.28 -37.11
C LEU A 458 1.61 25.65 -38.30
N ARG A 459 1.15 26.61 -39.10
CA ARG A 459 1.90 27.18 -40.22
C ARG A 459 2.16 28.67 -40.01
N GLY A 460 3.31 29.15 -40.49
CA GLY A 460 3.67 30.55 -40.43
C GLY A 460 3.71 31.17 -41.82
N ASN A 461 3.09 32.34 -41.97
CA ASN A 461 3.28 33.19 -43.15
C ASN A 461 3.28 34.67 -42.75
N ALA A 462 4.37 35.38 -43.06
CA ALA A 462 4.48 36.84 -42.88
C ALA A 462 4.08 37.37 -41.47
N GLY A 463 4.43 36.65 -40.40
CA GLY A 463 4.13 37.04 -39.01
C GLY A 463 2.72 36.65 -38.52
N ILE A 464 1.93 35.99 -39.36
CA ILE A 464 0.65 35.39 -39.02
C ILE A 464 0.84 33.88 -38.87
N VAL A 465 0.18 33.29 -37.87
CA VAL A 465 0.16 31.85 -37.62
C VAL A 465 -1.23 31.32 -37.99
N GLU A 466 -1.25 30.31 -38.85
CA GLU A 466 -2.44 29.53 -39.16
C GLU A 466 -2.55 28.36 -38.18
N TRP A 467 -3.72 28.21 -37.57
CA TRP A 467 -4.10 27.10 -36.70
C TRP A 467 -5.05 26.18 -37.47
N LEU A 468 -4.58 24.99 -37.81
CA LEU A 468 -5.34 23.97 -38.52
C LEU A 468 -5.52 22.75 -37.63
N GLY A 469 -6.73 22.20 -37.51
CA GLY A 469 -6.96 21.06 -36.62
C GLY A 469 -8.43 20.67 -36.59
N GLU A 470 -8.82 19.92 -35.56
CA GLU A 470 -10.22 19.54 -35.32
C GLU A 470 -10.97 20.54 -34.43
N ILE A 471 -10.22 21.41 -33.74
CA ILE A 471 -10.69 22.27 -32.65
C ILE A 471 -10.15 23.68 -32.87
N SER A 472 -11.00 24.70 -32.73
CA SER A 472 -10.58 26.10 -32.81
C SER A 472 -9.74 26.53 -31.59
N PRO A 473 -8.90 27.58 -31.70
CA PRO A 473 -8.09 28.05 -30.56
C PRO A 473 -8.93 28.43 -29.32
N SER A 474 -10.15 28.91 -29.50
CA SER A 474 -11.07 29.28 -28.42
C SER A 474 -11.77 28.10 -27.75
N GLU A 475 -11.61 26.89 -28.32
CA GLU A 475 -12.12 25.63 -27.79
C GLU A 475 -10.97 24.72 -27.30
N ALA A 476 -9.77 25.28 -27.08
CA ALA A 476 -8.58 24.51 -26.73
C ALA A 476 -8.74 23.67 -25.45
N GLU A 477 -9.69 23.99 -24.57
CA GLU A 477 -10.05 23.18 -23.41
C GLU A 477 -10.51 21.76 -23.76
N ARG A 478 -11.05 21.56 -24.97
CA ARG A 478 -11.50 20.24 -25.44
C ARG A 478 -10.36 19.22 -25.53
N TYR A 479 -9.10 19.66 -25.62
CA TYR A 479 -7.94 18.78 -25.51
C TYR A 479 -7.79 18.14 -24.13
N TRP A 480 -8.31 18.79 -23.07
CA TRP A 480 -8.27 18.26 -21.70
C TRP A 480 -9.48 17.39 -21.34
N VAL A 481 -10.66 17.71 -21.85
CA VAL A 481 -11.92 17.06 -21.44
C VAL A 481 -12.04 15.61 -21.94
N ASN A 482 -11.50 15.30 -23.12
CA ASN A 482 -11.75 14.02 -23.79
C ASN A 482 -10.65 12.95 -23.56
N GLY A 483 -9.56 13.29 -22.85
CA GLY A 483 -8.47 12.34 -22.53
C GLY A 483 -7.66 11.81 -23.73
N ARG A 484 -7.91 12.31 -24.94
CA ARG A 484 -7.25 11.87 -26.18
C ARG A 484 -5.80 12.37 -26.27
N PRO A 485 -4.89 11.58 -26.87
CA PRO A 485 -3.56 12.06 -27.25
C PRO A 485 -3.61 13.29 -28.16
N LEU A 486 -2.56 14.11 -28.10
CA LEU A 486 -2.39 15.27 -28.98
C LEU A 486 -1.06 15.18 -29.73
N VAL A 487 -1.13 15.27 -31.06
CA VAL A 487 0.03 15.38 -31.94
C VAL A 487 0.02 16.75 -32.59
N VAL A 488 1.08 17.53 -32.36
CA VAL A 488 1.27 18.86 -32.94
C VAL A 488 2.31 18.79 -34.05
N HIS A 489 1.92 19.19 -35.25
CA HIS A 489 2.81 19.41 -36.38
C HIS A 489 3.07 20.90 -36.50
N THR A 490 4.32 21.33 -36.59
CA THR A 490 4.65 22.77 -36.67
C THR A 490 5.73 23.06 -37.69
N GLU A 491 5.40 23.95 -38.62
CA GLU A 491 6.34 24.48 -39.62
C GLU A 491 7.13 25.68 -39.07
N LEU A 492 6.72 26.23 -37.91
CA LEU A 492 7.36 27.34 -37.24
C LEU A 492 8.62 26.88 -36.48
N SER A 493 9.64 27.73 -36.45
CA SER A 493 10.70 27.59 -35.46
C SER A 493 10.16 27.87 -34.05
N ALA A 494 10.81 27.34 -33.02
CA ALA A 494 10.37 27.64 -31.64
C ALA A 494 10.47 29.14 -31.31
N ALA A 495 11.40 29.86 -31.95
CA ALA A 495 11.54 31.31 -31.81
C ALA A 495 10.37 32.07 -32.46
N ASP A 496 9.97 31.68 -33.67
CA ASP A 496 8.87 32.32 -34.40
C ASP A 496 7.50 32.01 -33.79
N ALA A 497 7.37 30.84 -33.15
CA ALA A 497 6.18 30.49 -32.39
C ALA A 497 6.00 31.38 -31.15
N GLY A 498 7.07 31.93 -30.57
CA GLY A 498 6.98 32.93 -29.49
C GLY A 498 6.13 32.47 -28.29
N PRO A 499 5.16 33.29 -27.81
CA PRO A 499 4.29 32.93 -26.67
C PRO A 499 3.49 31.64 -26.87
N LEU A 500 3.22 31.24 -28.12
CA LEU A 500 2.46 30.03 -28.42
C LEU A 500 3.18 28.75 -27.93
N VAL A 501 4.51 28.80 -27.76
CA VAL A 501 5.28 27.70 -27.17
C VAL A 501 4.79 27.38 -25.76
N ALA A 502 4.55 28.40 -24.92
CA ALA A 502 4.06 28.21 -23.56
C ALA A 502 2.61 27.70 -23.53
N ALA A 503 1.75 28.19 -24.44
CA ALA A 503 0.39 27.70 -24.59
C ALA A 503 0.33 26.21 -24.97
N LEU A 504 1.14 25.77 -25.93
CA LEU A 504 1.22 24.36 -26.32
C LEU A 504 1.85 23.49 -25.24
N ALA A 505 2.89 23.98 -24.56
CA ALA A 505 3.48 23.30 -23.41
C ALA A 505 2.44 23.10 -22.30
N ARG A 506 1.60 24.11 -22.04
CA ARG A 506 0.49 24.02 -21.08
C ARG A 506 -0.55 22.99 -21.48
N ILE A 507 -0.98 22.93 -22.75
CA ILE A 507 -1.89 21.86 -23.19
C ILE A 507 -1.22 20.51 -23.00
N GLY A 508 -0.02 20.36 -23.56
CA GLY A 508 0.75 19.13 -23.63
C GLY A 508 1.12 18.54 -22.28
N ALA A 509 1.48 19.38 -21.31
CA ALA A 509 1.85 18.94 -19.97
C ALA A 509 0.71 18.20 -19.26
N HIS A 510 -0.55 18.46 -19.64
CA HIS A 510 -1.74 17.95 -18.95
C HIS A 510 -2.60 16.97 -19.75
N VAL A 511 -2.20 16.59 -20.97
CA VAL A 511 -2.81 15.47 -21.72
C VAL A 511 -2.12 14.13 -21.43
N SER A 512 -2.76 13.03 -21.84
CA SER A 512 -2.29 11.65 -21.62
C SER A 512 -1.04 11.31 -22.42
N ASN A 513 -0.93 11.81 -23.66
CA ASN A 513 0.24 11.67 -24.52
C ASN A 513 0.39 12.91 -25.42
N PHE A 514 1.59 13.48 -25.48
CA PHE A 514 1.88 14.71 -26.20
C PHE A 514 3.15 14.58 -27.03
N VAL A 515 2.99 14.74 -28.35
CA VAL A 515 4.07 14.60 -29.32
C VAL A 515 4.10 15.83 -30.23
N ILE A 516 5.31 16.32 -30.53
CA ILE A 516 5.52 17.40 -31.49
C ILE A 516 6.38 16.91 -32.65
N HIS A 517 5.90 17.09 -33.89
CA HIS A 517 6.68 17.00 -35.11
C HIS A 517 7.00 18.40 -35.60
N ALA A 518 8.27 18.80 -35.57
CA ALA A 518 8.67 20.16 -35.92
C ALA A 518 9.71 20.18 -37.04
N ARG A 519 9.64 21.19 -37.91
CA ARG A 519 10.75 21.50 -38.84
C ARG A 519 12.01 21.92 -38.09
N ASP A 520 11.85 22.61 -36.97
CA ASP A 520 12.91 22.97 -36.02
C ASP A 520 12.85 22.06 -34.77
N ALA A 521 13.07 20.75 -34.95
CA ALA A 521 12.98 19.80 -33.84
C ALA A 521 13.97 20.12 -32.70
N HIS A 522 15.11 20.74 -32.98
CA HIS A 522 16.09 21.11 -31.97
C HIS A 522 15.60 22.27 -31.09
N GLY A 523 15.13 23.38 -31.68
CA GLY A 523 14.61 24.52 -30.93
C GLY A 523 13.39 24.14 -30.09
N TRP A 524 12.46 23.37 -30.65
CA TRP A 524 11.27 22.89 -29.93
C TRP A 524 11.63 21.96 -28.79
N ARG A 525 12.59 21.04 -28.98
CA ARG A 525 13.07 20.16 -27.89
C ARG A 525 13.70 20.95 -26.76
N GLY A 526 14.52 21.96 -27.07
CA GLY A 526 15.10 22.85 -26.07
C GLY A 526 14.05 23.61 -25.26
N ALA A 527 13.06 24.18 -25.94
CA ALA A 527 11.98 24.93 -25.30
C ALA A 527 11.09 24.02 -24.41
N MET A 528 10.66 22.87 -24.93
CA MET A 528 9.80 21.92 -24.19
C MET A 528 10.52 21.30 -23.00
N ASN A 529 11.80 20.94 -23.13
CA ASN A 529 12.57 20.42 -22.01
C ASN A 529 12.70 21.43 -20.86
N LYS A 530 12.70 22.74 -21.17
CA LYS A 530 12.74 23.79 -20.15
C LYS A 530 11.37 23.98 -19.49
N LEU A 531 10.30 24.08 -20.29
CA LEU A 531 8.95 24.39 -19.80
C LEU A 531 8.26 23.21 -19.11
N CYS A 532 8.49 21.99 -19.59
CA CYS A 532 7.84 20.77 -19.09
C CYS A 532 8.74 19.97 -18.14
N ALA A 533 9.86 20.54 -17.68
CA ALA A 533 10.73 19.88 -16.71
C ALA A 533 9.95 19.58 -15.42
N ALA A 534 10.12 18.38 -14.86
CA ALA A 534 9.43 17.97 -13.63
C ALA A 534 9.62 19.00 -12.49
N ARG A 535 10.84 19.55 -12.34
CA ARG A 535 11.17 20.57 -11.33
C ARG A 535 10.42 21.90 -11.48
N GLU A 536 9.90 22.16 -12.67
CA GLU A 536 9.10 23.35 -12.97
C GLU A 536 7.62 23.14 -12.67
N LEU A 537 7.18 21.92 -12.31
CA LEU A 537 5.81 21.67 -11.91
C LEU A 537 5.63 21.85 -10.38
N PRO A 538 4.40 22.02 -9.88
CA PRO A 538 4.15 22.36 -8.48
C PRO A 538 4.57 21.31 -7.43
N GLY A 539 4.97 20.09 -7.81
CA GLY A 539 5.38 19.06 -6.86
C GLY A 539 6.14 17.89 -7.48
N PRO A 540 6.72 17.01 -6.64
CA PRO A 540 7.71 16.00 -7.03
C PRO A 540 7.15 14.84 -7.87
N ASP A 541 5.87 14.51 -7.74
CA ASP A 541 5.24 13.37 -8.42
C ASP A 541 4.68 13.73 -9.81
N LEU A 542 4.99 14.94 -10.32
CA LEU A 542 4.48 15.40 -11.59
C LEU A 542 5.55 15.30 -12.68
N ALA A 543 5.19 14.64 -13.78
CA ALA A 543 5.99 14.63 -15.01
C ALA A 543 5.13 15.00 -16.22
N ALA A 544 5.70 15.80 -17.11
CA ALA A 544 5.12 16.21 -18.37
C ALA A 544 6.05 15.81 -19.53
N PRO A 545 6.26 14.49 -19.79
CA PRO A 545 7.13 14.07 -20.86
C PRO A 545 6.57 14.56 -22.21
N CYS A 546 7.37 15.38 -22.91
CA CYS A 546 7.07 15.84 -24.25
C CYS A 546 8.12 15.26 -25.20
N VAL A 547 7.67 14.47 -26.18
CA VAL A 547 8.57 13.92 -27.20
C VAL A 547 8.53 14.82 -28.43
N VAL A 548 9.69 15.32 -28.83
CA VAL A 548 9.84 16.13 -30.04
C VAL A 548 10.59 15.33 -31.09
N HIS A 549 9.95 15.10 -32.22
CA HIS A 549 10.48 14.40 -33.40
C HIS A 549 10.74 15.38 -34.55
N ASP A 550 11.56 14.92 -35.50
CA ASP A 550 11.70 15.58 -36.79
C ASP A 550 10.35 15.58 -37.54
N TRP A 551 10.26 16.49 -38.52
CA TRP A 551 9.06 16.70 -39.32
C TRP A 551 8.49 15.39 -39.88
N ALA A 552 7.17 15.22 -39.70
CA ALA A 552 6.37 14.19 -40.35
C ALA A 552 5.13 14.87 -40.92
N ASP A 553 4.69 14.42 -42.10
CA ASP A 553 3.57 15.05 -42.79
C ASP A 553 2.26 14.87 -42.00
N PRO A 554 1.51 15.96 -41.74
CA PRO A 554 0.25 15.90 -41.01
C PRO A 554 -0.87 15.29 -41.85
N PRO A 555 -1.96 14.80 -41.23
CA PRO A 555 -3.21 14.52 -41.94
C PRO A 555 -3.79 15.80 -42.57
N GLN A 556 -4.78 15.65 -43.46
CA GLN A 556 -5.54 16.79 -43.96
C GLN A 556 -6.36 17.38 -42.80
N LEU A 557 -6.19 18.69 -42.56
CA LEU A 557 -6.80 19.42 -41.46
C LEU A 557 -7.40 20.74 -41.99
N ASP A 558 -8.50 21.16 -41.38
CA ASP A 558 -9.18 22.41 -41.73
C ASP A 558 -8.58 23.60 -40.97
N THR A 559 -8.53 24.77 -41.62
CA THR A 559 -8.06 26.00 -41.00
C THR A 559 -9.15 26.62 -40.13
N HIS A 560 -8.87 26.82 -38.85
CA HIS A 560 -9.79 27.44 -37.89
C HIS A 560 -9.45 28.90 -37.56
N ALA A 561 -8.18 29.29 -37.61
CA ALA A 561 -7.76 30.66 -37.35
C ALA A 561 -6.49 31.03 -38.12
N SER A 562 -6.32 32.31 -38.42
CA SER A 562 -5.11 32.89 -39.03
C SER A 562 -4.88 34.27 -38.42
N VAL A 563 -4.10 34.33 -37.34
CA VAL A 563 -3.84 35.57 -36.57
C VAL A 563 -2.42 35.58 -36.00
N ALA A 564 -1.99 36.69 -35.39
CA ALA A 564 -0.67 36.79 -34.78
C ALA A 564 -0.48 35.80 -33.61
N SER A 565 0.75 35.28 -33.44
CA SER A 565 1.07 34.26 -32.42
C SER A 565 0.62 34.64 -31.00
N PHE A 566 0.86 35.88 -30.57
CA PHE A 566 0.49 36.33 -29.22
C PHE A 566 -1.03 36.32 -28.99
N LEU A 567 -1.84 36.64 -30.01
CA LEU A 567 -3.30 36.59 -29.92
C LEU A 567 -3.80 35.14 -29.84
N LEU A 568 -3.17 34.20 -30.57
CA LEU A 568 -3.47 32.78 -30.43
C LEU A 568 -3.16 32.27 -29.03
N ALA A 569 -1.96 32.59 -28.50
CA ALA A 569 -1.55 32.18 -27.17
C ALA A 569 -2.52 32.69 -26.10
N GLU A 570 -2.90 33.98 -26.15
CA GLU A 570 -3.89 34.56 -25.25
C GLU A 570 -5.26 33.89 -25.36
N THR A 571 -5.73 33.61 -26.58
CA THR A 571 -7.02 32.94 -26.81
C THR A 571 -7.03 31.53 -26.24
N VAL A 572 -5.95 30.77 -26.46
CA VAL A 572 -5.78 29.43 -25.90
C VAL A 572 -5.71 29.49 -24.38
N HIS A 573 -4.90 30.38 -23.80
CA HIS A 573 -4.79 30.50 -22.35
C HIS A 573 -6.12 30.89 -21.70
N ALA A 574 -6.89 31.80 -22.30
CA ALA A 574 -8.21 32.17 -21.79
C ALA A 574 -9.18 30.97 -21.74
N ALA A 575 -9.24 30.17 -22.82
CA ALA A 575 -10.08 28.98 -22.87
C ALA A 575 -9.67 27.95 -21.80
N LEU A 576 -8.36 27.74 -21.61
CA LEU A 576 -7.83 26.84 -20.58
C LEU A 576 -8.06 27.37 -19.15
N ASP A 577 -8.01 28.68 -18.93
CA ASP A 577 -8.30 29.30 -17.62
C ASP A 577 -9.77 29.12 -17.24
N ASP A 578 -10.70 29.29 -18.20
CA ASP A 578 -12.14 29.09 -18.01
C ASP A 578 -12.45 27.65 -17.62
N GLU A 579 -11.84 26.70 -18.34
CA GLU A 579 -11.99 25.28 -18.04
C GLU A 579 -11.41 24.89 -16.68
N MET A 580 -10.24 25.41 -16.33
CA MET A 580 -9.66 25.13 -15.00
C MET A 580 -10.51 25.69 -13.87
N LEU A 581 -11.09 26.88 -14.03
CA LEU A 581 -12.01 27.42 -13.05
C LEU A 581 -13.27 26.54 -12.93
N ARG A 582 -13.82 26.07 -14.06
CA ARG A 582 -14.96 25.16 -14.10
C ARG A 582 -14.65 23.83 -13.40
N GLN A 583 -13.50 23.22 -13.68
CA GLN A 583 -13.06 21.99 -13.03
C GLN A 583 -12.79 22.17 -11.54
N LEU A 584 -12.19 23.30 -11.13
CA LEU A 584 -11.97 23.64 -9.73
C LEU A 584 -13.28 23.81 -8.98
N ARG A 585 -14.27 24.48 -9.58
CA ARG A 585 -15.63 24.55 -9.02
C ARG A 585 -16.26 23.17 -8.88
N GLY A 586 -16.13 22.31 -9.90
CA GLY A 586 -16.61 20.93 -9.84
C GLY A 586 -15.98 20.16 -8.69
N ALA A 587 -14.65 20.22 -8.56
CA ALA A 587 -13.91 19.58 -7.47
C ALA A 587 -14.34 20.10 -6.10
N LEU A 588 -14.49 21.42 -5.94
CA LEU A 588 -14.96 22.02 -4.68
C LEU A 588 -16.42 21.68 -4.38
N HIS A 589 -17.28 21.57 -5.39
CA HIS A 589 -18.66 21.10 -5.22
C HIS A 589 -18.69 19.65 -4.76
N ASP A 590 -17.83 18.79 -5.32
CA ASP A 590 -17.72 17.41 -4.88
C ASP A 590 -17.34 17.33 -3.39
N ILE A 591 -16.59 18.29 -2.85
CA ILE A 591 -16.14 18.29 -1.44
C ILE A 591 -17.14 18.96 -0.49
N LEU A 592 -17.66 20.12 -0.89
CA LEU A 592 -18.46 21.02 -0.06
C LEU A 592 -19.96 20.86 -0.29
N GLY A 593 -20.36 20.27 -1.42
CA GLY A 593 -21.75 20.04 -1.79
C GLY A 593 -22.40 18.87 -1.06
N PRO A 594 -23.69 18.60 -1.31
CA PRO A 594 -24.49 17.63 -0.55
C PRO A 594 -23.99 16.18 -0.61
N ALA A 595 -23.35 15.79 -1.72
CA ALA A 595 -22.79 14.46 -1.91
C ALA A 595 -21.39 14.29 -1.27
N ALA A 596 -20.78 15.39 -0.80
CA ALA A 596 -19.45 15.54 -0.19
C ALA A 596 -18.53 14.29 -0.20
N VAL A 597 -17.67 14.17 -1.21
CA VAL A 597 -16.54 13.24 -1.27
C VAL A 597 -15.44 13.71 -0.32
N GLU A 598 -14.95 12.81 0.54
CA GLU A 598 -13.82 13.12 1.42
C GLU A 598 -12.49 13.17 0.65
N MET A 599 -11.82 14.34 0.69
CA MET A 599 -10.52 14.57 0.05
C MET A 599 -9.32 14.42 1.01
N GLY A 600 -9.57 13.98 2.25
CA GLY A 600 -8.59 13.90 3.34
C GLY A 600 -8.52 15.13 4.27
N TRP A 601 -9.28 16.20 4.01
CA TRP A 601 -9.55 17.26 4.99
C TRP A 601 -10.96 17.04 5.58
N PRO A 602 -11.08 16.66 6.86
CA PRO A 602 -12.39 16.52 7.50
C PRO A 602 -12.96 17.93 7.72
N ILE A 603 -14.21 18.16 7.30
CA ILE A 603 -14.85 19.48 7.43
C ILE A 603 -16.27 19.26 7.97
N ASP A 604 -16.61 19.96 9.05
CA ASP A 604 -17.96 20.00 9.59
C ASP A 604 -19.01 20.35 8.51
N ALA A 605 -20.20 19.77 8.62
CA ALA A 605 -21.26 19.92 7.62
C ALA A 605 -21.80 21.36 7.52
N THR A 606 -21.89 22.07 8.65
CA THR A 606 -22.33 23.47 8.67
C THR A 606 -21.27 24.36 8.05
N LEU A 607 -20.00 24.12 8.40
CA LEU A 607 -18.86 24.81 7.81
C LEU A 607 -18.79 24.56 6.29
N LYS A 608 -19.00 23.33 5.80
CA LYS A 608 -19.07 23.02 4.35
C LYS A 608 -20.06 23.92 3.62
N THR A 609 -21.27 24.04 4.16
CA THR A 609 -22.35 24.87 3.58
C THR A 609 -21.91 26.33 3.46
N ARG A 610 -21.25 26.85 4.49
CA ARG A 610 -20.73 28.23 4.50
C ARG A 610 -19.57 28.44 3.54
N LEU A 611 -18.63 27.51 3.49
CA LEU A 611 -17.51 27.55 2.55
C LEU A 611 -18.02 27.50 1.10
N TRP A 612 -19.03 26.67 0.82
CA TRP A 612 -19.64 26.60 -0.51
C TRP A 612 -20.32 27.92 -0.91
N ALA A 613 -21.10 28.51 0.00
CA ALA A 613 -21.72 29.82 -0.24
C ALA A 613 -20.68 30.91 -0.52
N GLN A 614 -19.56 30.92 0.23
CA GLN A 614 -18.47 31.85 0.00
C GLN A 614 -17.75 31.59 -1.34
N TRP A 615 -17.58 30.32 -1.71
CA TRP A 615 -17.00 29.96 -3.00
C TRP A 615 -17.85 30.44 -4.17
N GLU A 616 -19.18 30.33 -4.13
CA GLU A 616 -20.02 30.81 -5.24
C GLU A 616 -19.88 32.34 -5.46
N ILE A 617 -19.64 33.11 -4.39
CA ILE A 617 -19.31 34.54 -4.50
C ILE A 617 -17.95 34.73 -5.19
N TRP A 618 -16.91 34.01 -4.74
CA TRP A 618 -15.58 34.07 -5.34
C TRP A 618 -15.59 33.63 -6.80
N HIS A 619 -16.30 32.56 -7.11
CA HIS A 619 -16.48 32.04 -8.46
C HIS A 619 -17.13 33.08 -9.37
N GLY A 620 -18.18 33.79 -8.91
CA GLY A 620 -18.79 34.89 -9.65
C GLY A 620 -17.78 35.99 -10.02
N ALA A 621 -16.93 36.41 -9.07
CA ALA A 621 -15.87 37.38 -9.32
C ALA A 621 -14.80 36.87 -10.30
N LEU A 622 -14.40 35.59 -10.17
CA LEU A 622 -13.43 34.94 -11.04
C LEU A 622 -13.97 34.73 -12.47
N VAL A 623 -15.26 34.50 -12.65
CA VAL A 623 -15.88 34.44 -13.99
C VAL A 623 -15.90 35.84 -14.62
N ALA A 624 -16.21 36.87 -13.85
CA ALA A 624 -16.37 38.23 -14.35
C ALA A 624 -15.07 38.91 -14.81
N ASP A 625 -13.92 38.54 -14.25
CA ASP A 625 -12.63 39.20 -14.54
C ASP A 625 -11.52 38.18 -14.88
N ALA A 626 -11.07 38.18 -16.14
CA ALA A 626 -10.09 37.23 -16.66
C ALA A 626 -8.69 37.39 -16.02
N THR A 627 -8.30 38.62 -15.69
CA THR A 627 -7.01 38.91 -15.03
C THR A 627 -6.98 38.31 -13.63
N THR A 628 -8.06 38.49 -12.87
CA THR A 628 -8.26 37.95 -11.53
C THR A 628 -8.32 36.43 -11.58
N ARG A 629 -9.04 35.85 -12.56
CA ARG A 629 -9.09 34.41 -12.80
C ARG A 629 -7.71 33.80 -13.00
N ARG A 630 -6.97 34.30 -13.98
CA ARG A 630 -5.64 33.77 -14.35
C ARG A 630 -4.68 33.87 -13.17
N ARG A 631 -4.65 35.02 -12.49
CA ARG A 631 -3.80 35.24 -11.32
C ARG A 631 -4.15 34.31 -10.16
N PHE A 632 -5.43 34.15 -9.87
CA PHE A 632 -5.89 33.26 -8.81
C PHE A 632 -5.45 31.82 -9.07
N LEU A 633 -5.77 31.28 -10.25
CA LEU A 633 -5.41 29.91 -10.64
C LEU A 633 -3.89 29.68 -10.64
N LEU A 634 -3.12 30.64 -11.15
CA LEU A 634 -1.67 30.52 -11.22
C LEU A 634 -1.03 30.50 -9.82
N LEU A 635 -1.40 31.43 -8.95
CA LEU A 635 -0.78 31.54 -7.62
C LEU A 635 -1.18 30.42 -6.66
N LEU A 636 -2.26 29.68 -6.94
CA LEU A 636 -2.51 28.39 -6.27
C LEU A 636 -1.41 27.37 -6.58
N ALA A 637 -0.76 27.46 -7.75
CA ALA A 637 0.22 26.50 -8.26
C ALA A 637 1.67 27.01 -8.24
N THR A 638 1.94 28.22 -7.74
CA THR A 638 3.30 28.75 -7.61
C THR A 638 3.47 29.70 -6.42
N GLU A 639 4.66 29.63 -5.83
CA GLU A 639 5.21 30.57 -4.87
C GLU A 639 5.64 31.90 -5.50
N GLN A 640 5.70 31.98 -6.82
CA GLN A 640 6.22 33.14 -7.55
C GLN A 640 5.15 34.18 -7.83
N ASP A 641 5.14 35.24 -7.02
CA ASP A 641 4.26 36.39 -7.21
C ASP A 641 4.97 37.53 -7.96
N TYR A 642 4.76 37.59 -9.27
CA TYR A 642 5.24 38.69 -10.12
C TYR A 642 4.10 39.66 -10.46
N ALA A 643 4.44 40.93 -10.64
CA ALA A 643 3.51 41.97 -11.09
C ALA A 643 2.96 41.69 -12.49
N ASN A 644 3.82 41.19 -13.39
CA ASN A 644 3.43 40.70 -14.71
C ASN A 644 3.54 39.18 -14.71
N LEU A 645 2.41 38.50 -14.92
CA LEU A 645 2.38 37.04 -15.02
C LEU A 645 3.13 36.62 -16.29
N ARG A 646 4.01 35.63 -16.14
CA ARG A 646 4.80 35.07 -17.22
C ARG A 646 4.07 33.86 -17.80
N ASP A 647 3.89 33.81 -19.11
CA ASP A 647 3.16 32.72 -19.79
C ASP A 647 3.79 31.35 -19.52
N GLU A 648 5.11 31.29 -19.33
CA GLU A 648 5.84 30.07 -19.02
C GLU A 648 5.37 29.42 -17.70
N LEU A 649 4.92 30.23 -16.74
CA LEU A 649 4.42 29.70 -15.47
C LEU A 649 3.02 29.09 -15.61
N LEU A 650 2.26 29.45 -16.64
CA LEU A 650 0.92 28.89 -16.87
C LEU A 650 0.95 27.39 -17.20
N VAL A 651 2.10 26.86 -17.65
CA VAL A 651 2.31 25.41 -17.85
C VAL A 651 2.05 24.61 -16.57
N ARG A 652 2.24 25.24 -15.40
CA ARG A 652 1.95 24.65 -14.10
C ARG A 652 0.46 24.37 -13.89
N VAL A 653 -0.42 25.10 -14.57
CA VAL A 653 -1.87 25.07 -14.35
C VAL A 653 -2.59 24.23 -15.40
N GLY A 654 -3.15 23.10 -14.97
CA GLY A 654 -3.96 22.20 -15.78
C GLY A 654 -4.53 21.01 -15.00
N PRO A 655 -5.28 20.11 -15.66
CA PRO A 655 -6.02 19.02 -15.01
C PRO A 655 -5.20 18.11 -14.09
N LYS A 656 -3.94 17.77 -14.44
CA LYS A 656 -3.12 16.85 -13.64
C LYS A 656 -2.83 17.40 -12.23
N ILE A 657 -2.85 18.72 -12.05
CA ILE A 657 -2.58 19.36 -10.76
C ILE A 657 -3.85 19.72 -9.97
N LEU A 658 -5.04 19.52 -10.54
CA LEU A 658 -6.32 19.99 -9.99
C LEU A 658 -6.52 19.55 -8.53
N ARG A 659 -6.52 18.24 -8.30
CA ARG A 659 -6.70 17.66 -6.97
C ARG A 659 -5.51 17.87 -6.03
N PRO A 660 -4.25 17.57 -6.42
CA PRO A 660 -3.14 17.67 -5.50
C PRO A 660 -2.76 19.12 -5.16
N PHE A 661 -2.90 20.08 -6.08
CA PHE A 661 -2.26 21.39 -5.93
C PHE A 661 -3.17 22.61 -6.17
N LEU A 662 -4.41 22.46 -6.66
CA LEU A 662 -5.35 23.60 -6.77
C LEU A 662 -6.49 23.54 -5.74
N THR A 663 -7.04 22.35 -5.52
CA THR A 663 -8.27 22.21 -4.73
C THR A 663 -8.03 22.53 -3.24
N LYS A 664 -6.99 21.94 -2.63
CA LYS A 664 -6.65 22.18 -1.22
C LYS A 664 -6.28 23.64 -0.91
N PRO A 665 -5.39 24.33 -1.66
CA PRO A 665 -5.12 25.74 -1.37
C PRO A 665 -6.30 26.67 -1.62
N ALA A 666 -7.17 26.38 -2.61
CA ALA A 666 -8.41 27.14 -2.79
C ALA A 666 -9.32 26.98 -1.56
N LEU A 667 -9.49 25.75 -1.08
CA LEU A 667 -10.21 25.45 0.15
C LEU A 667 -9.58 26.12 1.38
N PHE A 668 -8.25 26.12 1.50
CA PHE A 668 -7.55 26.77 2.60
C PHE A 668 -7.79 28.29 2.61
N GLY A 669 -7.69 28.92 1.43
CA GLY A 669 -8.02 30.33 1.25
C GLY A 669 -9.46 30.65 1.64
N LEU A 670 -10.42 29.81 1.24
CA LEU A 670 -11.83 29.93 1.60
C LEU A 670 -12.03 29.81 3.12
N THR A 671 -11.44 28.79 3.74
CA THR A 671 -11.53 28.59 5.19
C THR A 671 -10.98 29.80 5.93
N PHE A 672 -9.82 30.30 5.52
CA PHE A 672 -9.25 31.50 6.12
C PHE A 672 -10.17 32.71 5.92
N ALA A 673 -10.75 32.92 4.73
CA ALA A 673 -11.69 34.01 4.48
C ALA A 673 -12.97 33.93 5.32
N VAL A 674 -13.49 32.73 5.58
CA VAL A 674 -14.71 32.51 6.36
C VAL A 674 -14.45 32.61 7.87
N CYS A 675 -13.30 32.12 8.35
CA CYS A 675 -13.04 31.94 9.78
C CYS A 675 -12.06 32.96 10.38
N SER A 676 -11.27 33.70 9.60
CA SER A 676 -10.30 34.65 10.17
C SER A 676 -10.90 35.98 10.64
N GLY A 677 -12.17 36.27 10.28
CA GLY A 677 -12.78 37.58 10.49
C GLY A 677 -12.39 38.63 9.43
N HIS A 678 -11.53 38.28 8.46
CA HIS A 678 -11.17 39.15 7.34
C HIS A 678 -11.98 38.78 6.08
N ALA A 679 -12.67 39.75 5.49
CA ALA A 679 -13.47 39.58 4.27
C ALA A 679 -12.61 39.50 3.00
N LEU A 680 -11.76 38.48 2.91
CA LEU A 680 -10.87 38.25 1.75
C LEU A 680 -11.67 37.84 0.50
N ALA A 681 -11.23 38.37 -0.64
CA ALA A 681 -11.74 38.02 -1.96
C ALA A 681 -10.59 37.84 -2.95
N PRO A 682 -10.79 37.12 -4.07
CA PRO A 682 -9.77 36.98 -5.10
C PRO A 682 -9.27 38.33 -5.63
N SER A 683 -7.96 38.45 -5.84
CA SER A 683 -7.31 39.68 -6.32
C SER A 683 -6.63 39.45 -7.66
N GLY A 684 -6.87 40.36 -8.62
CA GLY A 684 -6.17 40.43 -9.90
C GLY A 684 -4.86 41.22 -9.88
N GLY A 685 -4.61 41.99 -8.82
CA GLY A 685 -3.39 42.79 -8.65
C GLY A 685 -2.44 42.23 -7.58
N PRO A 686 -1.12 42.50 -7.67
CA PRO A 686 -0.17 42.14 -6.63
C PRO A 686 -0.31 43.01 -5.36
N PRO A 687 0.09 42.47 -4.19
CA PRO A 687 0.59 41.12 -3.97
C PRO A 687 -0.52 40.09 -3.68
N GLY A 688 -0.27 38.81 -4.02
CA GLY A 688 -1.12 37.67 -3.66
C GLY A 688 -2.29 37.39 -4.61
N ASN A 689 -3.06 36.34 -4.29
CA ASN A 689 -4.28 35.94 -5.00
C ASN A 689 -5.57 36.18 -4.21
N VAL A 690 -5.48 36.59 -2.95
CA VAL A 690 -6.62 37.02 -2.14
C VAL A 690 -6.28 38.30 -1.37
N ALA A 691 -7.21 39.23 -1.25
CA ALA A 691 -7.00 40.50 -0.55
C ALA A 691 -8.28 41.04 0.08
N ALA A 692 -8.11 41.90 1.10
CA ALA A 692 -9.13 42.72 1.72
C ALA A 692 -8.51 44.06 2.16
N GLN A 693 -9.30 44.97 2.74
CA GLN A 693 -8.78 46.24 3.22
C GLN A 693 -7.70 46.01 4.29
N GLY A 694 -6.44 46.30 3.94
CA GLY A 694 -5.29 46.21 4.85
C GLY A 694 -4.65 44.82 5.01
N ILE A 695 -5.11 43.79 4.29
CA ILE A 695 -4.53 42.43 4.35
C ILE A 695 -4.44 41.80 2.95
N THR A 696 -3.28 41.23 2.63
CA THR A 696 -3.02 40.50 1.39
C THR A 696 -2.62 39.07 1.72
N GLY A 697 -3.09 38.12 0.92
CA GLY A 697 -2.92 36.69 1.14
C GLY A 697 -2.46 35.95 -0.12
N HIS A 698 -1.61 34.95 0.08
CA HIS A 698 -1.16 34.02 -0.95
C HIS A 698 -1.56 32.59 -0.57
N ALA A 699 -2.69 32.13 -1.09
CA ALA A 699 -3.08 30.73 -1.00
C ALA A 699 -2.31 29.92 -2.05
N CYS A 700 -1.51 28.95 -1.62
CA CYS A 700 -0.57 28.25 -2.48
C CYS A 700 -0.46 26.76 -2.12
N GLY A 701 -0.44 25.92 -3.15
CA GLY A 701 -0.43 24.47 -3.05
C GLY A 701 0.90 23.83 -3.39
N VAL A 702 1.99 24.56 -3.62
CA VAL A 702 3.26 23.94 -4.03
C VAL A 702 3.75 22.89 -3.02
N GLY A 703 4.21 21.73 -3.50
CA GLY A 703 4.82 20.67 -2.71
C GLY A 703 6.33 20.82 -2.51
N TRP A 704 6.97 21.76 -3.21
CA TRP A 704 8.39 22.07 -3.09
C TRP A 704 8.69 23.53 -3.48
N ILE A 705 9.85 24.04 -3.04
CA ILE A 705 10.37 25.35 -3.45
C ILE A 705 11.78 25.13 -4.04
N GLY A 706 11.98 25.57 -5.28
CA GLY A 706 13.25 25.38 -5.99
C GLY A 706 13.62 23.91 -6.24
N GLY A 707 12.63 23.05 -6.50
CA GLY A 707 12.82 21.62 -6.79
C GLY A 707 13.23 20.78 -5.59
N ARG A 708 12.95 21.24 -4.36
CA ARG A 708 13.20 20.51 -3.10
C ARG A 708 11.99 20.63 -2.18
N ASP A 709 11.62 19.50 -1.57
CA ASP A 709 10.42 19.36 -0.75
C ASP A 709 10.17 20.52 0.21
N LEU A 710 8.90 20.85 0.34
CA LEU A 710 8.44 21.92 1.21
C LEU A 710 8.72 21.57 2.67
N GLY A 711 9.43 22.45 3.35
CA GLY A 711 9.73 22.33 4.77
C GLY A 711 10.11 23.68 5.37
N ALA A 712 10.10 23.74 6.70
CA ALA A 712 10.32 24.94 7.51
C ALA A 712 11.43 25.87 6.99
N SER A 713 12.64 25.34 6.86
CA SER A 713 13.83 26.11 6.46
C SER A 713 13.70 26.75 5.07
N ARG A 714 12.98 26.11 4.13
CA ARG A 714 12.79 26.64 2.76
C ARG A 714 11.78 27.77 2.76
N VAL A 715 10.67 27.57 3.46
CA VAL A 715 9.59 28.55 3.56
C VAL A 715 10.10 29.85 4.17
N MET A 716 10.98 29.78 5.19
CA MET A 716 11.60 30.95 5.81
C MET A 716 12.59 31.69 4.89
N ARG A 717 13.23 30.98 3.96
CA ARG A 717 14.17 31.59 2.99
C ARG A 717 13.46 32.15 1.76
N GLN A 718 12.18 31.82 1.57
CA GLN A 718 11.39 32.32 0.46
C GLN A 718 10.98 33.77 0.75
N THR A 719 11.21 34.65 -0.23
CA THR A 719 10.75 36.03 -0.15
C THR A 719 9.28 36.10 -0.53
N TRP A 720 8.38 36.25 0.44
CA TRP A 720 6.95 36.42 0.21
C TRP A 720 6.58 37.89 0.06
N SER A 721 5.62 38.17 -0.83
CA SER A 721 5.13 39.51 -1.13
C SER A 721 3.88 39.90 -0.33
N THR A 722 3.22 38.94 0.33
CA THR A 722 1.93 39.10 1.01
C THR A 722 2.05 39.14 2.53
N GLY A 723 1.07 39.74 3.20
CA GLY A 723 1.00 39.75 4.66
C GLY A 723 0.67 38.38 5.27
N VAL A 724 -0.05 37.53 4.54
CA VAL A 724 -0.39 36.15 4.91
C VAL A 724 -0.07 35.19 3.76
N VAL A 725 0.43 34.00 4.09
CA VAL A 725 0.71 32.91 3.13
C VAL A 725 0.08 31.63 3.66
N LEU A 726 -0.76 30.99 2.87
CA LEU A 726 -1.46 29.76 3.25
C LEU A 726 -0.91 28.60 2.41
N LEU A 727 -0.11 27.73 3.01
CA LEU A 727 0.58 26.64 2.34
C LEU A 727 -0.12 25.31 2.60
N ALA A 728 -0.97 24.88 1.67
CA ALA A 728 -1.82 23.70 1.85
C ALA A 728 -1.04 22.36 1.89
N GLN A 729 0.23 22.36 1.46
CA GLN A 729 1.11 21.19 1.52
C GLN A 729 2.12 21.25 2.69
N LEU A 730 2.18 22.36 3.42
CA LEU A 730 3.06 22.50 4.59
C LEU A 730 2.39 21.82 5.79
N LYS A 731 3.07 20.82 6.36
CA LYS A 731 2.54 19.93 7.41
C LYS A 731 2.99 20.32 8.82
N ASP A 732 3.99 21.19 8.93
CA ASP A 732 4.51 21.64 10.20
C ASP A 732 3.64 22.79 10.72
N ALA A 733 3.22 22.69 11.99
CA ALA A 733 2.63 23.81 12.71
C ALA A 733 3.72 24.87 12.89
N PHE A 734 3.70 25.92 12.08
CA PHE A 734 4.51 27.10 12.39
C PHE A 734 3.80 27.89 13.50
N GLN A 735 4.10 27.50 14.74
CA GLN A 735 4.39 28.52 15.73
C GLN A 735 5.66 29.23 15.23
N LEU A 736 5.64 30.56 15.16
CA LEU A 736 6.84 31.37 14.95
C LEU A 736 7.85 30.98 16.04
N ILE A 737 8.73 30.02 15.76
CA ILE A 737 9.87 29.76 16.62
C ILE A 737 10.86 30.88 16.34
N GLU A 738 11.12 31.64 17.41
CA GLU A 738 12.30 32.47 17.64
C GLU A 738 13.41 32.08 16.68
N GLY A 739 13.83 33.06 15.86
CA GLY A 739 14.89 32.85 14.88
C GLY A 739 15.99 32.02 15.48
N GLU A 740 16.38 30.94 14.77
CA GLU A 740 17.50 30.07 15.14
C GLU A 740 18.55 30.93 15.85
N ARG A 741 18.72 30.73 17.16
CA ARG A 741 19.85 31.29 17.88
C ARG A 741 21.08 30.71 17.18
N ARG A 742 21.60 31.46 16.23
CA ARG A 742 22.94 31.21 15.71
C ARG A 742 23.83 31.21 16.94
N PHE A 743 24.64 30.17 17.07
CA PHE A 743 25.61 29.99 18.15
C PHE A 743 26.66 31.13 18.23
N ASP A 744 26.58 32.17 17.39
CA ASP A 744 27.47 33.32 17.33
C ASP A 744 26.92 34.62 17.95
N ARG A 745 25.69 34.65 18.51
CA ARG A 745 25.13 35.83 19.20
C ARG A 745 25.06 35.67 20.72
N THR A 746 25.65 36.61 21.44
CA THR A 746 25.44 36.82 22.88
C THR A 746 24.24 37.74 23.10
N ALA A 747 23.48 37.50 24.18
CA ALA A 747 22.40 38.38 24.61
C ALA A 747 22.94 39.81 24.81
N GLY A 748 22.46 40.78 24.03
CA GLY A 748 22.89 42.18 24.07
C GLY A 748 23.50 42.75 22.79
N ASP A 749 23.61 41.97 21.70
CA ASP A 749 24.06 42.52 20.41
C ASP A 749 22.99 43.43 19.77
N PRO A 750 23.32 44.69 19.39
CA PRO A 750 22.35 45.59 18.79
C PRO A 750 21.87 45.06 17.42
N PRO A 751 20.59 45.25 17.06
CA PRO A 751 20.07 44.85 15.76
C PRO A 751 20.86 45.56 14.66
N LYS A 752 21.45 44.78 13.73
CA LYS A 752 22.12 45.36 12.56
C LYS A 752 21.07 46.08 11.72
N VAL A 753 21.38 47.32 11.34
CA VAL A 753 20.60 48.13 10.40
C VAL A 753 20.25 47.27 9.17
N GLY A 754 18.95 47.00 8.99
CA GLY A 754 18.42 46.13 7.92
C GLY A 754 17.58 44.94 8.38
N THR A 755 17.42 44.67 9.68
CA THR A 755 16.44 43.70 10.19
C THR A 755 15.03 44.30 10.20
N THR A 756 14.18 43.81 9.31
CA THR A 756 12.73 44.04 9.24
C THR A 756 12.09 43.63 10.58
N ALA A 757 11.17 44.42 11.12
CA ALA A 757 10.53 44.06 12.39
C ALA A 757 9.71 42.76 12.22
N LEU A 758 9.58 41.92 13.25
CA LEU A 758 8.69 40.73 13.24
C LEU A 758 7.23 41.07 12.89
N ALA A 759 6.81 42.32 13.14
CA ALA A 759 5.51 42.85 12.74
C ALA A 759 5.38 43.09 11.22
N GLU A 760 6.50 43.18 10.49
CA GLU A 760 6.60 43.45 9.05
C GLU A 760 6.85 42.16 8.22
N GLU A 761 7.12 41.01 8.86
CA GLU A 761 7.30 39.72 8.17
C GLU A 761 5.97 39.05 7.76
N PRO A 762 5.94 38.26 6.68
CA PRO A 762 4.74 37.52 6.25
C PRO A 762 4.33 36.45 7.28
N LEU A 763 3.03 36.35 7.61
CA LEU A 763 2.50 35.24 8.42
C LEU A 763 2.27 34.02 7.53
N VAL A 764 3.07 32.97 7.73
CA VAL A 764 2.90 31.72 6.99
C VAL A 764 2.15 30.69 7.83
N ILE A 765 1.06 30.14 7.29
CA ILE A 765 0.20 29.16 7.94
C ILE A 765 0.20 27.87 7.12
N GLY A 766 0.51 26.75 7.76
CA GLY A 766 0.44 25.41 7.17
C GLY A 766 -0.89 24.72 7.48
N ALA A 767 -1.22 23.68 6.70
CA ALA A 767 -2.36 22.81 6.99
C ALA A 767 -1.93 21.70 7.96
N ASP A 768 -1.58 22.08 9.18
CA ASP A 768 -1.13 21.18 10.25
C ASP A 768 -2.26 20.34 10.85
N GLU A 769 -1.92 19.37 11.70
CA GLU A 769 -2.92 18.49 12.36
C GLU A 769 -3.90 19.25 13.27
N ILE A 770 -3.50 20.39 13.85
CA ILE A 770 -4.37 21.19 14.72
C ILE A 770 -5.44 21.88 13.86
N PHE A 771 -5.04 22.46 12.73
CA PHE A 771 -5.95 23.04 11.73
C PHE A 771 -6.93 22.00 11.20
N LEU A 772 -6.46 20.79 10.87
CA LEU A 772 -7.35 19.72 10.38
C LEU A 772 -8.34 19.26 11.46
N THR A 773 -7.89 19.16 12.71
CA THR A 773 -8.79 18.84 13.84
C THR A 773 -9.83 19.94 14.04
N ALA A 774 -9.43 21.20 13.90
CA ALA A 774 -10.33 22.33 13.98
C ALA A 774 -11.36 22.34 12.84
N LEU A 775 -10.95 22.02 11.60
CA LEU A 775 -11.87 21.87 10.46
C LEU A 775 -12.95 20.80 10.72
N GLU A 776 -12.56 19.67 11.33
CA GLU A 776 -13.48 18.58 11.70
C GLU A 776 -14.47 19.02 12.77
N ALA A 777 -13.99 19.75 13.79
CA ALA A 777 -14.81 20.24 14.90
C ALA A 777 -15.76 21.37 14.50
N GLY A 778 -15.42 22.13 13.45
CA GLY A 778 -16.28 23.12 12.83
C GLY A 778 -15.83 24.56 13.02
N GLU A 779 -16.68 25.49 12.59
CA GLU A 779 -16.28 26.88 12.35
C GLU A 779 -15.67 27.57 13.59
N GLU A 780 -16.25 27.39 14.77
CA GLU A 780 -15.78 28.01 16.00
C GLU A 780 -14.36 27.55 16.37
N SER A 781 -14.09 26.25 16.27
CA SER A 781 -12.74 25.71 16.53
C SER A 781 -11.71 26.23 15.52
N VAL A 782 -12.09 26.42 14.25
CA VAL A 782 -11.19 27.03 13.25
C VAL A 782 -10.92 28.50 13.59
N ARG A 783 -11.94 29.25 14.03
CA ARG A 783 -11.76 30.64 14.48
C ARG A 783 -10.80 30.71 15.67
N ASP A 784 -10.97 29.84 16.65
CA ASP A 784 -10.09 29.77 17.83
C ASP A 784 -8.64 29.45 17.44
N TYR A 785 -8.46 28.49 16.52
CA TYR A 785 -7.13 28.17 15.97
C TYR A 785 -6.49 29.40 15.31
N LEU A 786 -7.18 30.09 14.40
CA LEU A 786 -6.65 31.27 13.73
C LEU A 786 -6.39 32.43 14.70
N GLN A 787 -7.29 32.64 15.67
CA GLN A 787 -7.12 33.67 16.69
C GLN A 787 -5.92 33.39 17.58
N SER A 788 -5.65 32.13 17.92
CA SER A 788 -4.46 31.75 18.69
C SER A 788 -3.17 32.13 17.97
N ILE A 789 -3.12 31.97 16.65
CA ILE A 789 -1.98 32.38 15.81
C ILE A 789 -1.82 33.90 15.83
N PHE A 790 -2.91 34.65 15.64
CA PHE A 790 -2.85 36.11 15.67
C PHE A 790 -2.44 36.67 17.04
N THR A 791 -2.98 36.12 18.13
CA THR A 791 -2.63 36.52 19.50
C THR A 791 -1.16 36.23 19.78
N SER A 792 -0.68 35.03 19.46
CA SER A 792 0.73 34.66 19.62
C SER A 792 1.67 35.58 18.83
N ARG A 793 1.30 35.94 17.59
CA ARG A 793 2.06 36.92 16.80
C ARG A 793 2.12 38.30 17.45
N SER A 794 0.99 38.78 18.00
CA SER A 794 0.94 40.07 18.68
C SER A 794 1.78 40.11 19.95
N GLU A 795 1.81 39.00 20.70
CA GLU A 795 2.65 38.84 21.90
C GLU A 795 4.13 38.80 21.55
N ALA A 796 4.52 38.05 20.51
CA ALA A 796 5.90 37.98 20.01
C ALA A 796 6.40 39.35 19.51
N ALA A 797 5.55 40.09 18.79
CA ALA A 797 5.88 41.45 18.33
C ALA A 797 6.05 42.43 19.51
N ARG A 798 5.24 42.30 20.57
CA ARG A 798 5.37 43.12 21.78
C ARG A 798 6.63 42.81 22.57
N ALA A 799 6.97 41.53 22.73
CA ALA A 799 8.20 41.10 23.40
C ALA A 799 9.46 41.60 22.67
N GLY A 800 9.47 41.55 21.33
CA GLY A 800 10.58 42.08 20.52
C GLY A 800 10.71 43.61 20.59
N LEU A 801 9.63 44.36 20.80
CA LEU A 801 9.67 45.81 21.00
C LEU A 801 10.17 46.20 22.41
N GLU A 802 9.85 45.40 23.43
CA GLU A 802 10.32 45.59 24.81
C GLU A 802 11.84 45.32 24.94
N GLU A 803 12.39 44.34 24.21
CA GLU A 803 13.84 44.10 24.13
C GLU A 803 14.61 45.25 23.44
N VAL A 804 14.00 45.95 22.47
CA VAL A 804 14.61 47.12 21.80
C VAL A 804 14.52 48.38 22.66
N ALA A 805 13.54 48.49 23.56
CA ALA A 805 13.35 49.64 24.43
C ALA A 805 14.20 49.59 25.73
N HIS A 806 14.78 48.44 26.07
CA HIS A 806 15.59 48.21 27.27
C HIS A 806 17.05 47.78 26.98
N GLY A 807 17.46 47.80 25.71
CA GLY A 807 18.82 47.50 25.24
C GLY A 807 19.69 48.74 25.04
#